data_AF-A0A841JYW7-F1
#
_entry.id   AF-A0A841JYW7-F1
#
_cell.length_a   1.000
_cell.length_b   1.000
_cell.length_c   1.000
_cell.angle_alpha   90.00
_cell.angle_beta   90.00
_cell.angle_gamma   90.00
#
_symmetry.space_group_name_H-M   'P 1'
#
loop_
_entity.id
_entity.type
_entity.pdbx_description
1 polymer ?
#
loop_
_entity_poly.entity_id
_entity_poly.type
_entity_poly.pdbx_seq_one_letter_code
_entity_poly.pdbx_strand_id
1 'polypeptide(L)'
;MPKNARLACSILCLILTACGGSSKSTQTSPPAPAADFSLTASPATAALVLGGAGQAISVNAVAANGFTGTVVVAISGLPTGVTASPATLSLTPGTAQNVTLTAGATAVAGTATITLSGVSGTLGHSATVALTVSVPAPPAAFSLSITPTESTITAGAAGSSISVLATAANGFTSSVAVAITGLPSGVTANPATLTLVPGTAQNITLTAAATAAASASTVTFTGTSGILTSAAPLNLTVLAAGTTATTPDVTTYHYDNARDGLNAQESILTLANVNSTQFGKLGFDTVDGKVDAEPLYLGGVTIGGALHNVLYIATENDSVYAFDADSGTQLWKISVLGSGEATSDDHGCGQITPQIGITSTPVIDRKLGTNGTIFVVGMSKDGTGAYHQRLHALDITTGAEIGGSPTEITATYPGTGANSTNGNVVFNPAQYAERAALLLSQGNIYLGWTSHCDVSPYTGWVMAYSESTLQQTQVLNVTPNGSEGSIWMSGDGMAADSNNNIYLLDANGTFDTTFTNGIPVNGDYGNGMLKLSITNGKLGVADYFETFNTVSESADDTDLGSGGELLLPDVADAAGVVHHLIVGAGKDGNIYLGNRDDLGQFNLNVSTDSNIYQEVTGALSGGVFSSPAFFNNTLYYGAVDDSLKAFPVTNARLAAMASSQSAITFPYPGTTPGISANGTQNGIVWALESSLTSACVLHAYDATNLAHELYNSGQAANARDSFGNGNKFITPLIVNGKVYVATQTGVAVFGLLPAS
;
A
#
# COMPACT_ATOMS: atom_id res chain seq x y z
N MET A 1 23.99 2.34 46.18
CA MET A 1 25.05 3.16 46.82
C MET A 1 24.38 4.35 47.51
N PRO A 2 24.85 4.93 48.64
CA PRO A 2 25.90 4.50 49.59
C PRO A 2 25.37 4.47 51.07
N LYS A 3 25.97 3.69 51.99
CA LYS A 3 26.94 4.04 53.07
C LYS A 3 26.38 4.49 54.45
N ASN A 4 26.80 3.71 55.47
CA ASN A 4 27.55 4.10 56.68
C ASN A 4 26.93 4.89 57.85
N ALA A 5 27.03 4.22 59.03
CA ALA A 5 27.87 4.58 60.19
C ALA A 5 27.29 5.33 61.43
N ARG A 6 27.43 4.63 62.57
CA ARG A 6 28.11 4.98 63.86
C ARG A 6 27.80 6.30 64.60
N LEU A 7 27.56 6.19 65.92
CA LEU A 7 28.24 6.81 67.10
C LEU A 7 27.32 6.58 68.34
N ALA A 8 27.68 6.01 69.50
CA ALA A 8 28.80 6.10 70.47
C ALA A 8 28.59 7.11 71.63
N CYS A 9 29.06 6.70 72.82
CA CYS A 9 29.38 7.48 74.04
C CYS A 9 28.21 7.87 74.97
N SER A 10 28.32 7.85 76.31
CA SER A 10 29.48 8.01 77.20
C SER A 10 29.29 7.35 78.58
N ILE A 11 30.41 6.92 79.15
CA ILE A 11 30.65 6.57 80.56
C ILE A 11 30.92 7.85 81.37
N LEU A 12 30.53 7.90 82.64
CA LEU A 12 31.26 8.71 83.63
C LEU A 12 31.31 7.99 84.99
N CYS A 13 32.54 7.85 85.48
CA CYS A 13 32.96 7.31 86.76
C CYS A 13 33.49 8.49 87.61
N LEU A 14 33.24 8.53 88.92
CA LEU A 14 34.16 9.19 89.86
C LEU A 14 33.95 8.68 91.30
N ILE A 15 35.07 8.64 92.01
CA ILE A 15 35.38 7.91 93.25
C ILE A 15 35.60 8.95 94.40
N LEU A 16 35.51 8.48 95.65
CA LEU A 16 36.31 8.83 96.86
C LEU A 16 35.60 9.43 98.10
N THR A 17 35.47 8.57 99.12
CA THR A 17 35.96 8.65 100.53
C THR A 17 35.57 9.77 101.52
N ALA A 18 35.08 9.28 102.68
CA ALA A 18 35.56 9.48 104.06
C ALA A 18 34.74 10.33 105.08
N CYS A 19 34.47 9.64 106.20
CA CYS A 19 34.40 10.06 107.62
C CYS A 19 33.56 11.25 108.10
N GLY A 20 32.58 10.92 108.95
CA GLY A 20 32.58 11.34 110.36
C GLY A 20 31.78 12.58 110.76
N GLY A 21 30.97 12.43 111.81
CA GLY A 21 30.64 13.56 112.70
C GLY A 21 29.17 13.95 112.80
N SER A 22 28.57 13.57 113.92
CA SER A 22 27.19 13.83 114.36
C SER A 22 26.81 15.31 114.41
N SER A 23 25.56 15.62 114.06
CA SER A 23 24.72 16.53 114.85
C SER A 23 23.23 16.23 114.62
N LYS A 24 22.52 16.03 115.74
CA LYS A 24 21.07 15.77 115.79
C LYS A 24 20.32 17.00 115.29
N SER A 25 19.47 16.84 114.28
CA SER A 25 18.28 17.67 114.11
C SER A 25 17.08 16.76 113.91
N THR A 26 16.05 17.01 114.72
CA THR A 26 14.79 16.29 114.76
C THR A 26 14.00 16.56 113.48
N GLN A 27 14.03 15.62 112.53
CA GLN A 27 13.04 15.52 111.47
C GLN A 27 12.11 14.35 111.76
N THR A 28 10.83 14.67 111.89
CA THR A 28 9.70 13.75 112.02
C THR A 28 9.78 12.67 110.94
N SER A 29 9.71 11.39 111.34
CA SER A 29 9.51 10.27 110.42
C SER A 29 8.39 10.61 109.44
N PRO A 30 8.59 10.53 108.12
CA PRO A 30 7.47 10.57 107.19
C PRO A 30 6.48 9.45 107.60
N PRO A 31 5.17 9.68 107.47
CA PRO A 31 4.18 8.64 107.76
C PRO A 31 4.49 7.40 106.92
N ALA A 32 4.35 6.21 107.52
CA ALA A 32 4.55 4.95 106.82
C ALA A 32 3.69 4.95 105.53
N PRO A 33 4.27 4.56 104.38
CA PRO A 33 3.52 4.60 103.12
C PRO A 33 2.30 3.68 103.20
N ALA A 34 1.15 4.19 102.76
CA ALA A 34 -0.12 3.46 102.83
C ALA A 34 -0.09 2.20 101.95
N ALA A 35 -0.84 1.17 102.37
CA ALA A 35 -1.07 -0.04 101.57
C ALA A 35 -1.66 0.34 100.20
N ASP A 36 -1.06 -0.13 99.11
CA ASP A 36 -1.46 0.21 97.74
C ASP A 36 -1.16 -0.94 96.76
N PHE A 37 -1.56 -0.82 95.49
CA PHE A 37 -1.21 -1.78 94.45
C PHE A 37 -0.78 -1.09 93.15
N SER A 38 -0.18 -1.82 92.23
CA SER A 38 -0.06 -1.40 90.83
C SER A 38 -0.64 -2.46 89.90
N LEU A 39 -0.98 -2.07 88.66
CA LEU A 39 -1.50 -2.98 87.66
C LEU A 39 -0.49 -3.16 86.53
N THR A 40 -0.29 -4.39 86.08
CA THR A 40 0.56 -4.70 84.92
C THR A 40 -0.18 -5.55 83.91
N ALA A 41 0.13 -5.36 82.63
CA ALA A 41 -0.41 -6.13 81.53
C ALA A 41 0.73 -6.58 80.60
N SER A 42 0.73 -7.86 80.22
CA SER A 42 1.74 -8.45 79.36
C SER A 42 1.12 -9.40 78.33
N PRO A 43 1.39 -9.24 77.03
CA PRO A 43 2.19 -8.18 76.42
C PRO A 43 1.52 -6.78 76.52
N ALA A 44 2.31 -5.71 76.47
CA ALA A 44 1.82 -4.33 76.48
C ALA A 44 1.24 -3.86 75.13
N THR A 45 1.37 -4.70 74.10
CA THR A 45 0.79 -4.51 72.77
C THR A 45 -0.01 -5.74 72.37
N ALA A 46 -1.09 -5.51 71.62
CA ALA A 46 -1.92 -6.55 71.06
C ALA A 46 -2.15 -6.34 69.55
N ALA A 47 -2.21 -7.42 68.78
CA ALA A 47 -2.50 -7.37 67.34
C ALA A 47 -3.57 -8.39 66.99
N LEU A 48 -4.68 -7.92 66.42
CA LEU A 48 -5.81 -8.74 66.00
C LEU A 48 -6.07 -8.56 64.51
N VAL A 49 -6.49 -9.63 63.85
CA VAL A 49 -7.00 -9.59 62.47
C VAL A 49 -8.51 -9.80 62.53
N LEU A 50 -9.29 -9.05 61.75
CA LEU A 50 -10.75 -9.20 61.72
C LEU A 50 -11.15 -10.65 61.43
N GLY A 51 -11.99 -11.24 62.29
CA GLY A 51 -12.44 -12.63 62.17
C GLY A 51 -11.34 -13.68 62.43
N GLY A 52 -10.14 -13.25 62.85
CA GLY A 52 -9.02 -14.12 63.20
C GLY A 52 -9.07 -14.64 64.64
N ALA A 53 -8.03 -15.39 65.02
CA ALA A 53 -7.89 -15.88 66.39
C ALA A 53 -7.66 -14.72 67.38
N GLY A 54 -8.28 -14.81 68.56
CA GLY A 54 -8.08 -13.86 69.64
C GLY A 54 -6.69 -13.95 70.28
N GLN A 55 -6.29 -12.89 70.98
CA GLN A 55 -4.99 -12.80 71.66
C GLN A 55 -5.18 -12.65 73.17
N ALA A 56 -4.47 -13.47 73.95
CA ALA A 56 -4.50 -13.40 75.40
C ALA A 56 -3.54 -12.34 75.96
N ILE A 57 -4.03 -11.55 76.90
CA ILE A 57 -3.27 -10.57 77.69
C ILE A 57 -3.29 -11.03 79.15
N SER A 58 -2.12 -11.18 79.75
CA SER A 58 -1.99 -11.50 81.17
C SER A 58 -2.00 -10.21 81.99
N VAL A 59 -2.91 -10.12 82.95
CA VAL A 59 -3.08 -8.95 83.81
C VAL A 59 -2.82 -9.34 85.26
N ASN A 60 -1.97 -8.58 85.95
CA ASN A 60 -1.59 -8.83 87.33
C ASN A 60 -1.72 -7.57 88.18
N ALA A 61 -2.16 -7.74 89.43
CA ALA A 61 -2.05 -6.70 90.45
C ALA A 61 -0.79 -6.99 91.28
N VAL A 62 0.04 -5.98 91.53
CA VAL A 62 1.26 -6.11 92.34
C VAL A 62 1.05 -5.35 93.65
N ALA A 63 1.09 -6.05 94.78
CA ALA A 63 0.92 -5.44 96.09
C ALA A 63 2.11 -4.54 96.47
N ALA A 64 1.80 -3.39 97.07
CA ALA A 64 2.75 -2.49 97.71
C ALA A 64 2.37 -2.25 99.17
N ASN A 65 3.37 -2.06 100.04
CA ASN A 65 3.20 -1.69 101.45
C ASN A 65 2.21 -2.58 102.23
N GLY A 66 2.21 -3.89 101.97
CA GLY A 66 1.38 -4.87 102.69
C GLY A 66 -0.07 -5.01 102.21
N PHE A 67 -0.41 -4.49 101.03
CA PHE A 67 -1.75 -4.62 100.44
C PHE A 67 -2.15 -6.08 100.15
N THR A 68 -3.32 -6.48 100.65
CA THR A 68 -3.88 -7.85 100.47
C THR A 68 -5.30 -7.83 99.89
N GLY A 69 -5.82 -6.65 99.52
CA GLY A 69 -7.16 -6.49 98.96
C GLY A 69 -7.32 -7.13 97.58
N THR A 70 -8.54 -7.55 97.24
CA THR A 70 -8.89 -8.01 95.89
C THR A 70 -9.07 -6.81 94.96
N VAL A 71 -8.45 -6.85 93.79
CA VAL A 71 -8.55 -5.79 92.77
C VAL A 71 -9.51 -6.21 91.67
N VAL A 72 -10.64 -5.51 91.55
CA VAL A 72 -11.59 -5.72 90.45
C VAL A 72 -11.16 -4.87 89.27
N VAL A 73 -10.94 -5.47 88.10
CA VAL A 73 -10.48 -4.80 86.90
C VAL A 73 -11.60 -4.72 85.86
N ALA A 74 -11.93 -3.50 85.47
CA ALA A 74 -12.80 -3.21 84.33
C ALA A 74 -11.96 -2.93 83.08
N ILE A 75 -12.46 -3.37 81.92
CA ILE A 75 -11.78 -3.22 80.62
C ILE A 75 -12.56 -2.21 79.79
N SER A 76 -11.88 -1.18 79.28
CA SER A 76 -12.48 -0.11 78.48
C SER A 76 -11.57 0.28 77.30
N GLY A 77 -12.10 1.04 76.34
CA GLY A 77 -11.35 1.47 75.16
C GLY A 77 -11.29 0.44 74.02
N LEU A 78 -12.08 -0.65 74.10
CA LEU A 78 -12.21 -1.64 73.03
C LEU A 78 -12.83 -1.02 71.77
N PRO A 79 -12.20 -1.17 70.58
CA PRO A 79 -12.81 -0.77 69.32
C PRO A 79 -14.15 -1.47 69.07
N THR A 80 -15.04 -0.83 68.30
CA THR A 80 -16.30 -1.45 67.88
C THR A 80 -16.06 -2.81 67.21
N GLY A 81 -16.69 -3.86 67.74
CA GLY A 81 -16.56 -5.24 67.27
C GLY A 81 -15.40 -6.03 67.89
N VAL A 82 -14.62 -5.45 68.80
CA VAL A 82 -13.63 -6.17 69.61
C VAL A 82 -14.21 -6.50 70.99
N THR A 83 -14.08 -7.76 71.41
CA THR A 83 -14.56 -8.25 72.72
C THR A 83 -13.42 -8.70 73.61
N ALA A 84 -13.58 -8.58 74.93
CA ALA A 84 -12.67 -9.12 75.93
C ALA A 84 -13.38 -10.23 76.72
N SER A 85 -12.73 -11.40 76.87
CA SER A 85 -13.28 -12.53 77.62
C SER A 85 -12.26 -13.07 78.64
N PRO A 86 -12.55 -13.03 79.96
CA PRO A 86 -13.74 -12.44 80.58
C PRO A 86 -13.75 -10.89 80.49
N ALA A 87 -14.93 -10.27 80.57
CA ALA A 87 -15.09 -8.80 80.45
C ALA A 87 -14.60 -8.01 81.68
N THR A 88 -14.48 -8.69 82.82
CA THR A 88 -13.94 -8.15 84.08
C THR A 88 -13.05 -9.20 84.73
N LEU A 89 -12.00 -8.77 85.44
CA LEU A 89 -11.12 -9.66 86.21
C LEU A 89 -11.26 -9.37 87.70
N SER A 90 -11.00 -10.39 88.53
CA SER A 90 -10.91 -10.23 89.99
C SER A 90 -9.57 -10.77 90.43
N LEU A 91 -8.59 -9.87 90.60
CA LEU A 91 -7.20 -10.22 90.81
C LEU A 91 -6.87 -10.30 92.30
N THR A 92 -6.19 -11.38 92.67
CA THR A 92 -5.45 -11.46 93.94
C THR A 92 -4.03 -10.99 93.67
N PRO A 93 -3.49 -10.00 94.42
CA PRO A 93 -2.15 -9.50 94.18
C PRO A 93 -1.09 -10.62 94.10
N GLY A 94 -0.28 -10.60 93.04
CA GLY A 94 0.73 -11.62 92.75
C GLY A 94 0.24 -12.82 91.94
N THR A 95 -1.06 -12.95 91.66
CA THR A 95 -1.64 -14.03 90.82
C THR A 95 -2.28 -13.43 89.57
N ALA A 96 -1.60 -13.53 88.43
CA ALA A 96 -2.09 -13.00 87.16
C ALA A 96 -3.29 -13.79 86.62
N GLN A 97 -4.21 -13.11 85.92
CA GLN A 97 -5.28 -13.73 85.14
C GLN A 97 -5.22 -13.28 83.69
N ASN A 98 -5.66 -14.14 82.78
CA ASN A 98 -5.67 -13.83 81.35
C ASN A 98 -7.04 -13.29 80.92
N VAL A 99 -7.00 -12.32 80.02
CA VAL A 99 -8.15 -11.89 79.21
C VAL A 99 -7.84 -12.05 77.74
N THR A 100 -8.75 -12.67 76.98
CA THR A 100 -8.60 -12.82 75.53
C THR A 100 -9.35 -11.70 74.82
N LEU A 101 -8.61 -10.90 74.04
CA LEU A 101 -9.16 -9.91 73.12
C LEU A 101 -9.44 -10.59 71.77
N THR A 102 -10.64 -10.41 71.19
CA THR A 102 -11.02 -11.01 69.90
C THR A 102 -11.71 -9.97 69.02
N ALA A 103 -11.30 -9.85 67.76
CA ALA A 103 -11.92 -8.96 66.78
C ALA A 103 -12.91 -9.73 65.90
N GLY A 104 -14.19 -9.36 65.91
CA GLY A 104 -15.18 -9.93 65.01
C GLY A 104 -14.86 -9.63 63.54
N ALA A 105 -15.47 -10.38 62.61
CA ALA A 105 -15.28 -10.20 61.17
C ALA A 105 -15.66 -8.80 60.66
N THR A 106 -16.52 -8.09 61.40
CA THR A 106 -16.98 -6.72 61.11
C THR A 106 -16.41 -5.67 62.06
N ALA A 107 -15.37 -6.01 62.85
CA ALA A 107 -14.75 -5.03 63.74
C ALA A 107 -14.07 -3.91 62.95
N VAL A 108 -13.91 -2.74 63.56
CA VAL A 108 -13.29 -1.59 62.93
C VAL A 108 -11.77 -1.75 62.96
N ALA A 109 -11.13 -1.75 61.79
CA ALA A 109 -9.67 -1.75 61.68
C ALA A 109 -9.09 -0.39 62.12
N GLY A 110 -7.94 -0.41 62.78
CA GLY A 110 -7.30 0.77 63.33
C GLY A 110 -6.50 0.47 64.59
N THR A 111 -5.95 1.52 65.21
CA THR A 111 -5.24 1.43 66.49
C THR A 111 -6.12 1.93 67.63
N ALA A 112 -6.01 1.33 68.81
CA ALA A 112 -6.71 1.74 70.01
C ALA A 112 -5.87 1.48 71.26
N THR A 113 -6.15 2.20 72.33
CA THR A 113 -5.54 1.95 73.65
C THR A 113 -6.60 1.35 74.56
N ILE A 114 -6.39 0.10 74.96
CA ILE A 114 -7.25 -0.59 75.92
C ILE A 114 -6.79 -0.18 77.32
N THR A 115 -7.70 0.30 78.15
CA THR A 115 -7.43 0.68 79.54
C THR A 115 -8.01 -0.38 80.47
N LEU A 116 -7.13 -0.95 81.30
CA LEU A 116 -7.45 -1.88 82.37
C LEU A 116 -7.47 -1.09 83.68
N SER A 117 -8.66 -0.81 84.21
CA SER A 117 -8.84 -0.01 85.42
C SER A 117 -9.13 -0.91 86.61
N GLY A 118 -8.15 -1.07 87.50
CA GLY A 118 -8.29 -1.84 88.74
C GLY A 118 -8.73 -0.95 89.89
N VAL A 119 -9.69 -1.42 90.69
CA VAL A 119 -10.19 -0.73 91.89
C VAL A 119 -10.25 -1.68 93.07
N SER A 120 -9.80 -1.21 94.24
CA SER A 120 -9.99 -1.88 95.54
C SER A 120 -10.29 -0.83 96.62
N GLY A 121 -11.54 -0.72 97.04
CA GLY A 121 -11.99 0.35 97.95
C GLY A 121 -11.85 1.72 97.29
N THR A 122 -11.06 2.62 97.90
CA THR A 122 -10.78 3.96 97.35
C THR A 122 -9.52 4.02 96.47
N LEU A 123 -8.77 2.92 96.36
CA LEU A 123 -7.54 2.84 95.58
C LEU A 123 -7.87 2.45 94.13
N GLY A 124 -7.27 3.17 93.17
CA GLY A 124 -7.49 2.95 91.75
C GLY A 124 -6.20 3.13 90.96
N HIS A 125 -5.88 2.14 90.12
CA HIS A 125 -4.71 2.16 89.23
C HIS A 125 -5.08 1.60 87.87
N SER A 126 -4.33 1.96 86.83
CA SER A 126 -4.58 1.47 85.48
C SER A 126 -3.33 0.97 84.78
N ALA A 127 -3.49 -0.04 83.93
CA ALA A 127 -2.52 -0.42 82.91
C ALA A 127 -3.16 -0.26 81.53
N THR A 128 -2.34 -0.03 80.50
CA THR A 128 -2.81 0.12 79.13
C THR A 128 -2.18 -0.92 78.21
N VAL A 129 -2.96 -1.40 77.23
CA VAL A 129 -2.49 -2.25 76.13
C VAL A 129 -2.77 -1.54 74.82
N ALA A 130 -1.74 -1.32 74.00
CA ALA A 130 -1.92 -0.76 72.67
C ALA A 130 -2.38 -1.87 71.71
N LEU A 131 -3.60 -1.77 71.18
CA LEU A 131 -4.22 -2.73 70.27
C LEU A 131 -4.17 -2.19 68.83
N THR A 132 -3.71 -3.03 67.90
CA THR A 132 -3.87 -2.81 66.45
C THR A 132 -4.81 -3.87 65.89
N VAL A 133 -5.87 -3.44 65.20
CA VAL A 133 -6.79 -4.30 64.46
C VAL A 133 -6.57 -4.09 62.97
N SER A 134 -6.19 -5.14 62.24
CA SER A 134 -5.97 -5.08 60.79
C SER A 134 -7.01 -5.88 60.01
N VAL A 135 -7.29 -5.45 58.79
CA VAL A 135 -8.04 -6.26 57.83
C VAL A 135 -7.20 -7.47 57.37
N PRO A 136 -7.81 -8.62 57.07
CA PRO A 136 -7.11 -9.73 56.44
C PRO A 136 -6.46 -9.26 55.12
N ALA A 137 -5.24 -9.72 54.84
CA ALA A 137 -4.62 -9.48 53.55
C ALA A 137 -5.48 -10.13 52.44
N PRO A 138 -5.72 -9.45 51.30
CA PRO A 138 -6.40 -10.06 50.16
C PRO A 138 -5.67 -11.33 49.71
N PRO A 139 -6.38 -12.37 49.26
CA PRO A 139 -5.74 -13.58 48.75
C PRO A 139 -4.93 -13.28 47.49
N ALA A 140 -3.84 -14.04 47.31
CA ALA A 140 -3.01 -13.98 46.11
C ALA A 140 -3.85 -14.17 44.83
N ALA A 141 -3.60 -13.38 43.80
CA ALA A 141 -4.34 -13.42 42.54
C ALA A 141 -3.46 -13.01 41.34
N PHE A 142 -3.92 -13.27 40.13
CA PHE A 142 -3.31 -12.75 38.91
C PHE A 142 -4.39 -12.38 37.89
N SER A 143 -4.01 -11.56 36.91
CA SER A 143 -4.81 -11.29 35.72
C SER A 143 -4.04 -11.65 34.45
N LEU A 144 -4.75 -12.01 33.39
CA LEU A 144 -4.17 -12.16 32.05
C LEU A 144 -4.56 -10.99 31.15
N SER A 145 -3.63 -10.58 30.31
CA SER A 145 -3.85 -9.64 29.21
C SER A 145 -3.20 -10.14 27.93
N ILE A 146 -3.80 -9.82 26.78
CA ILE A 146 -3.22 -10.08 25.47
C ILE A 146 -3.14 -8.79 24.65
N THR A 147 -2.12 -8.70 23.80
CA THR A 147 -1.96 -7.60 22.86
C THR A 147 -1.43 -8.14 21.53
N PRO A 148 -2.11 -7.89 20.39
CA PRO A 148 -3.40 -7.21 20.26
C PRO A 148 -4.59 -8.05 20.77
N THR A 149 -5.74 -7.41 21.02
CA THR A 149 -7.00 -8.07 21.42
C THR A 149 -7.84 -8.53 20.22
N GLU A 150 -7.40 -8.21 19.01
CA GLU A 150 -7.94 -8.70 17.75
C GLU A 150 -6.81 -9.11 16.80
N SER A 151 -7.09 -10.08 15.93
CA SER A 151 -6.14 -10.56 14.93
C SER A 151 -6.88 -11.04 13.68
N THR A 152 -6.30 -10.79 12.52
CA THR A 152 -6.80 -11.29 11.23
C THR A 152 -5.75 -12.18 10.58
N ILE A 153 -6.16 -13.34 10.08
CA ILE A 153 -5.31 -14.30 9.38
C ILE A 153 -5.99 -14.78 8.11
N THR A 154 -5.24 -14.84 7.02
CA THR A 154 -5.71 -15.46 5.77
C THR A 154 -5.44 -16.96 5.81
N ALA A 155 -6.38 -17.79 5.34
CA ALA A 155 -6.13 -19.22 5.22
C ALA A 155 -4.87 -19.49 4.37
N GLY A 156 -3.94 -20.29 4.90
CA GLY A 156 -2.63 -20.56 4.29
C GLY A 156 -1.48 -19.72 4.85
N ALA A 157 -1.76 -18.75 5.73
CA ALA A 157 -0.75 -17.84 6.29
C ALA A 157 -0.64 -17.94 7.83
N ALA A 158 0.49 -17.45 8.34
CA ALA A 158 0.70 -17.18 9.76
C ALA A 158 0.26 -15.75 10.11
N GLY A 159 -0.34 -15.58 11.29
CA GLY A 159 -0.75 -14.27 11.80
C GLY A 159 0.39 -13.50 12.46
N SER A 160 0.09 -12.26 12.84
CA SER A 160 1.00 -11.45 13.67
C SER A 160 1.25 -12.11 15.03
N SER A 161 2.41 -11.82 15.61
CA SER A 161 2.76 -12.23 16.97
C SER A 161 1.81 -11.61 18.00
N ILE A 162 1.20 -12.44 18.84
CA ILE A 162 0.33 -12.03 19.95
C ILE A 162 1.12 -12.14 21.25
N SER A 163 1.19 -11.07 22.02
CA SER A 163 1.85 -11.05 23.33
C SER A 163 0.86 -11.39 24.43
N VAL A 164 1.19 -12.37 25.28
CA VAL A 164 0.37 -12.81 26.42
C VAL A 164 1.13 -12.54 27.70
N LEU A 165 0.51 -11.80 28.63
CA LEU A 165 1.11 -11.38 29.89
C LEU A 165 0.23 -11.79 31.07
N ALA A 166 0.85 -12.34 32.11
CA ALA A 166 0.24 -12.49 33.43
C ALA A 166 0.73 -11.36 34.35
N THR A 167 -0.20 -10.68 35.02
CA THR A 167 0.11 -9.63 36.00
C THR A 167 -0.24 -10.12 37.40
N ALA A 168 0.75 -10.20 38.28
CA ALA A 168 0.57 -10.61 39.66
C ALA A 168 -0.16 -9.54 40.50
N ALA A 169 -0.98 -10.00 41.44
CA ALA A 169 -1.64 -9.19 42.46
C ALA A 169 -1.51 -9.87 43.84
N ASN A 170 -1.54 -9.07 44.91
CA ASN A 170 -1.58 -9.56 46.30
C ASN A 170 -0.46 -10.55 46.65
N GLY A 171 0.77 -10.30 46.16
CA GLY A 171 1.94 -11.13 46.45
C GLY A 171 2.01 -12.46 45.68
N PHE A 172 1.22 -12.62 44.62
CA PHE A 172 1.29 -13.81 43.75
C PHE A 172 2.64 -13.90 43.02
N THR A 173 3.32 -15.04 43.14
CA THR A 173 4.65 -15.28 42.54
C THR A 173 4.76 -16.60 41.79
N SER A 174 3.71 -17.41 41.79
CA SER A 174 3.70 -18.71 41.10
C SER A 174 3.58 -18.54 39.58
N SER A 175 4.03 -19.54 38.83
CA SER A 175 3.83 -19.57 37.37
C SER A 175 2.35 -19.78 37.00
N VAL A 176 1.99 -19.32 35.81
CA VAL A 176 0.63 -19.45 35.25
C VAL A 176 0.69 -20.30 33.99
N ALA A 177 0.05 -21.47 34.00
CA ALA A 177 -0.11 -22.30 32.81
C ALA A 177 -1.30 -21.78 31.99
N VAL A 178 -1.09 -21.54 30.69
CA VAL A 178 -2.13 -20.98 29.81
C VAL A 178 -2.57 -22.00 28.78
N ALA A 179 -3.87 -22.30 28.78
CA ALA A 179 -4.54 -23.09 27.77
C ALA A 179 -5.24 -22.19 26.75
N ILE A 180 -5.25 -22.61 25.49
CA ILE A 180 -5.83 -21.88 24.37
C ILE A 180 -7.02 -22.68 23.85
N THR A 181 -8.18 -22.06 23.79
CA THR A 181 -9.43 -22.70 23.36
C THR A 181 -10.19 -21.81 22.38
N GLY A 182 -11.10 -22.36 21.58
CA GLY A 182 -11.88 -21.60 20.60
C GLY A 182 -11.18 -21.30 19.27
N LEU A 183 -10.07 -21.99 18.98
CA LEU A 183 -9.42 -21.94 17.66
C LEU A 183 -10.38 -22.50 16.59
N PRO A 184 -10.62 -21.78 15.47
CA PRO A 184 -11.35 -22.31 14.33
C PRO A 184 -10.72 -23.58 13.75
N SER A 185 -11.53 -24.41 13.09
CA SER A 185 -11.03 -25.58 12.36
C SER A 185 -9.96 -25.16 11.34
N GLY A 186 -8.80 -25.81 11.38
CA GLY A 186 -7.66 -25.48 10.51
C GLY A 186 -6.73 -24.38 11.05
N VAL A 187 -7.02 -23.79 12.22
CA VAL A 187 -6.09 -22.86 12.89
C VAL A 187 -5.32 -23.56 13.99
N THR A 188 -4.01 -23.34 14.03
CA THR A 188 -3.09 -23.87 15.05
C THR A 188 -2.37 -22.75 15.77
N ALA A 189 -1.84 -23.03 16.95
CA ALA A 189 -1.10 -22.07 17.76
C ALA A 189 0.31 -22.59 18.03
N ASN A 190 1.32 -21.72 17.88
CA ASN A 190 2.72 -22.05 18.17
C ASN A 190 3.34 -20.97 19.06
N PRO A 191 3.77 -21.30 20.30
CA PRO A 191 3.64 -22.61 20.95
C PRO A 191 2.17 -22.95 21.31
N ALA A 192 1.81 -24.24 21.36
CA ALA A 192 0.43 -24.68 21.64
C ALA A 192 -0.04 -24.43 23.08
N THR A 193 0.89 -24.23 24.01
CA THR A 193 0.65 -23.91 25.42
C THR A 193 1.71 -22.93 25.89
N LEU A 194 1.36 -22.02 26.82
CA LEU A 194 2.31 -21.09 27.42
C LEU A 194 2.45 -21.38 28.92
N THR A 195 3.62 -21.07 29.48
CA THR A 195 3.85 -21.05 30.94
C THR A 195 4.44 -19.71 31.30
N LEU A 196 3.62 -18.81 31.83
CA LEU A 196 3.98 -17.42 32.08
C LEU A 196 4.61 -17.26 33.47
N VAL A 197 5.65 -16.44 33.53
CA VAL A 197 6.16 -15.86 34.77
C VAL A 197 5.51 -14.48 34.90
N PRO A 198 4.78 -14.19 36.00
CA PRO A 198 4.12 -12.89 36.15
C PRO A 198 5.08 -11.71 35.95
N GLY A 199 4.69 -10.74 35.12
CA GLY A 199 5.52 -9.59 34.73
C GLY A 199 6.36 -9.78 33.46
N THR A 200 6.45 -11.01 32.92
CA THR A 200 7.18 -11.30 31.68
C THR A 200 6.23 -11.85 30.63
N ALA A 201 6.05 -11.13 29.53
CA ALA A 201 5.19 -11.57 28.43
C ALA A 201 5.84 -12.69 27.61
N GLN A 202 5.03 -13.57 27.04
CA GLN A 202 5.45 -14.53 26.02
C GLN A 202 4.63 -14.35 24.76
N ASN A 203 5.27 -14.55 23.62
CA ASN A 203 4.64 -14.38 22.32
C ASN A 203 4.16 -15.71 21.76
N ILE A 204 3.06 -15.65 21.02
CA ILE A 204 2.46 -16.78 20.31
C ILE A 204 2.02 -16.35 18.92
N THR A 205 2.13 -17.26 17.96
CA THR A 205 1.62 -17.05 16.60
C THR A 205 0.52 -18.06 16.30
N LEU A 206 -0.61 -17.57 15.79
CA LEU A 206 -1.68 -18.40 15.24
C LEU A 206 -1.45 -18.58 13.74
N THR A 207 -1.60 -19.79 13.22
CA THR A 207 -1.41 -20.12 11.80
C THR A 207 -2.64 -20.83 11.25
N ALA A 208 -3.19 -20.35 10.14
CA ALA A 208 -4.31 -20.96 9.45
C ALA A 208 -3.80 -21.86 8.31
N ALA A 209 -4.24 -23.12 8.26
CA ALA A 209 -4.01 -23.99 7.12
C ALA A 209 -4.65 -23.42 5.85
N ALA A 210 -4.14 -23.79 4.68
CA ALA A 210 -4.69 -23.34 3.39
C ALA A 210 -6.16 -23.73 3.19
N THR A 211 -6.63 -24.77 3.87
CA THR A 211 -8.01 -25.27 3.84
C THR A 211 -8.90 -24.68 4.95
N ALA A 212 -8.40 -23.76 5.77
CA ALA A 212 -9.18 -23.14 6.82
C ALA A 212 -10.33 -22.32 6.20
N ALA A 213 -11.56 -22.54 6.70
CA ALA A 213 -12.72 -21.81 6.21
C ALA A 213 -12.74 -20.37 6.76
N ALA A 214 -13.25 -19.43 5.96
CA ALA A 214 -13.50 -18.08 6.43
C ALA A 214 -14.44 -18.10 7.64
N SER A 215 -14.04 -17.44 8.72
CA SER A 215 -14.81 -17.42 9.96
C SER A 215 -14.37 -16.26 10.86
N ALA A 216 -15.28 -15.82 11.74
CA ALA A 216 -14.94 -14.97 12.87
C ALA A 216 -15.21 -15.77 14.16
N SER A 217 -14.24 -15.82 15.07
CA SER A 217 -14.38 -16.53 16.35
C SER A 217 -13.68 -15.79 17.49
N THR A 218 -14.02 -16.15 18.72
CA THR A 218 -13.30 -15.69 19.91
C THR A 218 -12.40 -16.81 20.41
N VAL A 219 -11.08 -16.59 20.36
CA VAL A 219 -10.07 -17.48 20.95
C VAL A 219 -9.84 -17.05 22.40
N THR A 220 -9.94 -17.97 23.35
CA THR A 220 -9.81 -17.66 24.78
C THR A 220 -8.52 -18.24 25.35
N PHE A 221 -7.68 -17.36 25.91
CA PHE A 221 -6.50 -17.71 26.68
C PHE A 221 -6.88 -17.82 28.16
N THR A 222 -6.82 -19.03 28.73
CA THR A 222 -7.17 -19.28 30.13
C THR A 222 -5.93 -19.64 30.92
N GLY A 223 -5.53 -18.77 31.84
CA GLY A 223 -4.43 -18.96 32.77
C GLY A 223 -4.91 -19.67 34.02
N THR A 224 -4.12 -20.63 34.50
CA THR A 224 -4.38 -21.41 35.71
C THR A 224 -3.12 -21.49 36.58
N SER A 225 -3.30 -21.29 37.89
CA SER A 225 -2.27 -21.54 38.91
C SER A 225 -2.93 -22.05 40.19
N GLY A 226 -2.86 -23.37 40.42
CA GLY A 226 -3.62 -24.02 41.49
C GLY A 226 -5.14 -23.86 41.27
N ILE A 227 -5.82 -23.22 42.22
CA ILE A 227 -7.26 -22.93 42.14
C ILE A 227 -7.59 -21.59 41.46
N LEU A 228 -6.57 -20.76 41.18
CA LEU A 228 -6.75 -19.42 40.61
C LEU A 228 -6.83 -19.51 39.09
N THR A 229 -7.79 -18.79 38.51
CA THR A 229 -8.00 -18.73 37.06
C THR A 229 -8.23 -17.29 36.59
N SER A 230 -7.77 -16.97 35.40
CA SER A 230 -8.05 -15.70 34.71
C SER A 230 -8.07 -15.96 33.20
N ALA A 231 -8.86 -15.20 32.45
CA ALA A 231 -9.02 -15.40 31.01
C ALA A 231 -8.91 -14.08 30.24
N ALA A 232 -8.35 -14.15 29.02
CA ALA A 232 -8.25 -13.04 28.09
C ALA A 232 -8.74 -13.48 26.70
N PRO A 233 -9.77 -12.82 26.12
CA PRO A 233 -10.29 -13.15 24.80
C PRO A 233 -9.53 -12.42 23.68
N LEU A 234 -9.33 -13.11 22.56
CA LEU A 234 -8.85 -12.61 21.27
C LEU A 234 -9.97 -12.75 20.24
N ASN A 235 -10.35 -11.65 19.59
CA ASN A 235 -11.23 -11.71 18.42
C ASN A 235 -10.40 -12.08 17.19
N LEU A 236 -10.65 -13.27 16.63
CA LEU A 236 -9.90 -13.82 15.50
C LEU A 236 -10.79 -13.85 14.26
N THR A 237 -10.34 -13.19 13.20
CA THR A 237 -10.95 -13.29 11.86
C THR A 237 -10.06 -14.12 10.95
N VAL A 238 -10.57 -15.27 10.50
CA VAL A 238 -9.97 -16.06 9.42
C VAL A 238 -10.62 -15.61 8.12
N LEU A 239 -9.84 -15.01 7.22
CA LEU A 239 -10.28 -14.73 5.86
C LEU A 239 -10.17 -16.01 5.03
N ALA A 240 -11.07 -16.19 4.05
CA ALA A 240 -10.92 -17.25 3.05
C ALA A 240 -9.51 -17.15 2.46
N ALA A 241 -8.93 -18.28 2.04
CA ALA A 241 -7.85 -18.22 1.07
C ALA A 241 -8.44 -17.41 -0.08
N GLY A 242 -7.95 -16.20 -0.30
CA GLY A 242 -8.18 -15.59 -1.58
C GLY A 242 -7.77 -16.67 -2.58
N THR A 243 -8.58 -16.92 -3.61
CA THR A 243 -7.92 -17.11 -4.90
C THR A 243 -6.93 -15.96 -4.92
N THR A 244 -5.62 -16.24 -4.84
CA THR A 244 -4.63 -15.20 -5.08
C THR A 244 -5.16 -14.52 -6.31
N ALA A 245 -5.67 -13.29 -6.18
CA ALA A 245 -5.85 -12.45 -7.33
C ALA A 245 -4.41 -12.43 -7.83
N THR A 246 -4.14 -13.23 -8.86
CA THR A 246 -2.87 -13.18 -9.54
C THR A 246 -2.81 -11.74 -9.95
N THR A 247 -1.96 -10.96 -9.29
CA THR A 247 -1.82 -9.55 -9.60
C THR A 247 -1.70 -9.47 -11.11
N PRO A 248 -2.61 -8.74 -11.79
CA PRO A 248 -2.67 -8.79 -13.23
C PRO A 248 -1.30 -8.34 -13.75
N ASP A 249 -0.78 -9.09 -14.70
CA ASP A 249 0.37 -8.63 -15.45
C ASP A 249 -0.07 -7.50 -16.37
N VAL A 250 0.79 -6.51 -16.51
CA VAL A 250 0.66 -5.45 -17.52
C VAL A 250 1.86 -5.60 -18.44
N THR A 251 1.64 -6.33 -19.52
CA THR A 251 2.71 -6.79 -20.44
C THR A 251 2.86 -5.91 -21.68
N THR A 252 1.97 -4.95 -21.89
CA THR A 252 1.98 -4.04 -23.04
C THR A 252 1.40 -2.70 -22.61
N TYR A 253 1.59 -1.69 -23.45
CA TYR A 253 1.00 -0.38 -23.30
C TYR A 253 -0.52 -0.48 -23.10
N HIS A 254 -1.01 0.24 -22.10
CA HIS A 254 -2.44 0.41 -21.85
C HIS A 254 -3.21 -0.90 -21.68
N TYR A 255 -2.57 -1.82 -20.95
CA TYR A 255 -3.06 -3.11 -20.44
C TYR A 255 -3.24 -4.23 -21.46
N ASP A 256 -3.76 -3.95 -22.65
CA ASP A 256 -4.05 -4.99 -23.62
C ASP A 256 -3.94 -4.52 -25.09
N ASN A 257 -4.15 -5.46 -26.02
CA ASN A 257 -4.11 -5.16 -27.46
C ASN A 257 -5.33 -4.38 -27.95
N ALA A 258 -6.40 -4.23 -27.16
CA ALA A 258 -7.51 -3.34 -27.49
C ALA A 258 -7.24 -1.88 -27.10
N ARG A 259 -6.18 -1.64 -26.30
CA ARG A 259 -5.75 -0.33 -25.80
C ARG A 259 -6.84 0.33 -24.95
N ASP A 260 -7.51 -0.46 -24.11
CA ASP A 260 -8.68 0.01 -23.38
C ASP A 260 -8.40 0.86 -22.14
N GLY A 261 -7.16 0.84 -21.68
CA GLY A 261 -6.72 1.60 -20.53
C GLY A 261 -7.30 1.11 -19.21
N LEU A 262 -7.86 -0.10 -19.15
CA LEU A 262 -8.59 -0.60 -17.99
C LEU A 262 -7.88 -1.75 -17.28
N ASN A 263 -7.54 -1.52 -16.01
CA ASN A 263 -7.34 -2.59 -15.04
C ASN A 263 -8.64 -2.86 -14.27
N ALA A 264 -9.42 -3.85 -14.72
CA ALA A 264 -10.66 -4.28 -14.07
C ALA A 264 -10.46 -5.24 -12.88
N GLN A 265 -9.20 -5.54 -12.51
CA GLN A 265 -8.84 -6.45 -11.42
C GLN A 265 -8.28 -5.71 -10.20
N GLU A 266 -8.28 -4.37 -10.20
CA GLU A 266 -7.81 -3.56 -9.09
C GLU A 266 -8.84 -3.58 -7.93
N SER A 267 -8.46 -4.18 -6.81
CA SER A 267 -9.35 -4.40 -5.65
C SER A 267 -8.88 -3.72 -4.37
N ILE A 268 -7.70 -3.10 -4.39
CA ILE A 268 -7.08 -2.41 -3.27
C ILE A 268 -7.41 -0.92 -3.33
N LEU A 269 -7.28 -0.28 -4.50
CA LEU A 269 -7.67 1.12 -4.68
C LEU A 269 -9.19 1.22 -4.84
N THR A 270 -9.82 2.11 -4.08
CA THR A 270 -11.27 2.31 -4.06
C THR A 270 -11.60 3.78 -3.92
N LEU A 271 -12.84 4.15 -4.26
CA LEU A 271 -13.34 5.52 -4.07
C LEU A 271 -13.23 5.98 -2.60
N ALA A 272 -13.24 5.04 -1.65
CA ALA A 272 -13.21 5.35 -0.23
C ALA A 272 -11.80 5.64 0.32
N ASN A 273 -10.75 5.08 -0.29
CA ASN A 273 -9.38 5.15 0.24
C ASN A 273 -8.40 5.95 -0.64
N VAL A 274 -8.75 6.24 -1.88
CA VAL A 274 -7.99 7.17 -2.73
C VAL A 274 -8.36 8.59 -2.34
N ASN A 275 -7.64 9.13 -1.36
CA ASN A 275 -7.74 10.52 -0.93
C ASN A 275 -6.41 10.94 -0.29
N SER A 276 -6.14 12.25 -0.19
CA SER A 276 -4.83 12.76 0.26
C SER A 276 -4.43 12.37 1.70
N THR A 277 -5.36 11.86 2.51
CA THR A 277 -5.07 11.38 3.87
C THR A 277 -4.61 9.91 3.92
N GLN A 278 -5.10 9.07 3.00
CA GLN A 278 -4.85 7.62 3.00
C GLN A 278 -4.04 7.14 1.81
N PHE A 279 -3.98 7.92 0.73
CA PHE A 279 -3.23 7.64 -0.49
C PHE A 279 -2.23 8.77 -0.75
N GLY A 280 -1.07 8.40 -1.28
CA GLY A 280 -0.02 9.36 -1.61
C GLY A 280 1.23 8.70 -2.17
N LYS A 281 2.29 9.50 -2.31
CA LYS A 281 3.58 9.03 -2.83
C LYS A 281 4.25 8.11 -1.81
N LEU A 282 4.62 6.90 -2.24
CA LEU A 282 5.32 5.89 -1.46
C LEU A 282 6.83 5.92 -1.71
N GLY A 283 7.23 6.18 -2.96
CA GLY A 283 8.62 6.04 -3.38
C GLY A 283 8.91 6.71 -4.71
N PHE A 284 10.16 6.54 -5.16
CA PHE A 284 10.62 7.02 -6.45
C PHE A 284 11.79 6.16 -6.94
N ASP A 285 11.57 5.44 -8.02
CA ASP A 285 12.57 4.57 -8.65
C ASP A 285 13.42 5.43 -9.61
N THR A 286 14.63 5.76 -9.17
CA THR A 286 15.53 6.64 -9.92
C THR A 286 16.20 5.86 -11.05
N VAL A 287 16.18 6.43 -12.26
CA VAL A 287 16.83 5.86 -13.44
C VAL A 287 17.77 6.89 -14.07
N ASP A 288 18.50 6.48 -15.11
CA ASP A 288 19.58 7.28 -15.68
C ASP A 288 19.18 8.20 -16.84
N GLY A 289 17.96 8.04 -17.35
CA GLY A 289 17.44 8.78 -18.50
C GLY A 289 15.96 9.09 -18.36
N LYS A 290 15.46 9.86 -19.33
CA LYS A 290 14.04 10.19 -19.46
C LYS A 290 13.23 8.92 -19.72
N VAL A 291 12.07 8.80 -19.08
CA VAL A 291 11.14 7.67 -19.24
C VAL A 291 9.96 8.17 -20.07
N ASP A 292 10.00 7.93 -21.38
CA ASP A 292 8.88 8.17 -22.31
C ASP A 292 7.96 6.94 -22.39
N ALA A 293 8.56 5.75 -22.41
CA ALA A 293 7.88 4.46 -22.34
C ALA A 293 7.01 4.29 -21.08
N GLU A 294 5.81 3.71 -21.23
CA GLU A 294 5.03 3.24 -20.08
C GLU A 294 5.80 2.11 -19.38
N PRO A 295 6.00 2.19 -18.04
CA PRO A 295 6.53 1.07 -17.28
C PRO A 295 5.62 -0.17 -17.40
N LEU A 296 6.20 -1.36 -17.42
CA LEU A 296 5.45 -2.62 -17.44
C LEU A 296 5.54 -3.33 -16.10
N TYR A 297 4.56 -4.19 -15.78
CA TYR A 297 4.47 -4.86 -14.49
C TYR A 297 4.23 -6.36 -14.64
N LEU A 298 4.98 -7.16 -13.88
CA LEU A 298 4.69 -8.59 -13.72
C LEU A 298 4.56 -8.98 -12.25
N GLY A 299 3.48 -9.69 -11.92
CA GLY A 299 3.26 -10.22 -10.57
C GLY A 299 3.95 -11.56 -10.36
N GLY A 300 4.74 -11.73 -9.30
CA GLY A 300 5.28 -13.03 -8.90
C GLY A 300 6.32 -13.64 -9.87
N VAL A 301 7.34 -12.86 -10.24
CA VAL A 301 8.51 -13.32 -11.00
C VAL A 301 9.59 -13.81 -10.03
N THR A 302 10.18 -14.97 -10.29
CA THR A 302 11.28 -15.47 -9.45
C THR A 302 12.63 -14.93 -9.94
N ILE A 303 13.29 -14.07 -9.16
CA ILE A 303 14.60 -13.49 -9.46
C ILE A 303 15.54 -13.78 -8.29
N GLY A 304 16.74 -14.30 -8.59
CA GLY A 304 17.71 -14.66 -7.53
C GLY A 304 17.20 -15.70 -6.53
N GLY A 305 16.16 -16.49 -6.88
CA GLY A 305 15.52 -17.48 -6.00
C GLY A 305 14.44 -16.95 -5.07
N ALA A 306 14.13 -15.65 -5.13
CA ALA A 306 13.02 -15.02 -4.40
C ALA A 306 11.90 -14.60 -5.36
N LEU A 307 10.66 -14.57 -4.86
CA LEU A 307 9.50 -14.13 -5.62
C LEU A 307 9.35 -12.62 -5.48
N HIS A 308 9.21 -11.93 -6.61
CA HIS A 308 9.10 -10.47 -6.69
C HIS A 308 7.89 -10.07 -7.52
N ASN A 309 7.24 -8.98 -7.14
CA ASN A 309 6.51 -8.17 -8.10
C ASN A 309 7.53 -7.26 -8.80
N VAL A 310 7.51 -7.18 -10.13
CA VAL A 310 8.57 -6.53 -10.88
C VAL A 310 8.02 -5.44 -11.77
N LEU A 311 8.60 -4.25 -11.65
CA LEU A 311 8.38 -3.11 -12.53
C LEU A 311 9.55 -3.03 -13.52
N TYR A 312 9.25 -3.06 -14.81
CA TYR A 312 10.21 -2.90 -15.89
C TYR A 312 10.16 -1.47 -16.44
N ILE A 313 11.32 -0.82 -16.52
CA ILE A 313 11.43 0.57 -16.97
C ILE A 313 12.47 0.66 -18.08
N ALA A 314 12.09 1.23 -19.22
CA ALA A 314 13.01 1.58 -20.30
C ALA A 314 13.27 3.09 -20.33
N THR A 315 14.44 3.50 -20.80
CA THR A 315 14.85 4.91 -20.80
C THR A 315 15.45 5.34 -22.13
N GLU A 316 15.41 6.65 -22.38
CA GLU A 316 16.11 7.33 -23.48
C GLU A 316 17.65 7.22 -23.40
N ASN A 317 18.21 6.57 -22.36
CA ASN A 317 19.63 6.19 -22.28
C ASN A 317 19.90 4.77 -22.85
N ASP A 318 18.95 4.16 -23.55
CA ASP A 318 19.02 2.75 -23.97
C ASP A 318 19.29 1.83 -22.78
N SER A 319 18.67 2.13 -21.62
CA SER A 319 18.76 1.31 -20.43
C SER A 319 17.42 0.64 -20.14
N VAL A 320 17.48 -0.62 -19.72
CA VAL A 320 16.32 -1.36 -19.21
C VAL A 320 16.60 -1.76 -17.77
N TYR A 321 15.62 -1.52 -16.91
CA TYR A 321 15.67 -1.80 -15.49
C TYR A 321 14.58 -2.79 -15.11
N ALA A 322 14.87 -3.60 -14.09
CA ALA A 322 13.87 -4.26 -13.28
C ALA A 322 13.98 -3.78 -11.84
N PHE A 323 12.88 -3.30 -11.28
CA PHE A 323 12.75 -2.93 -9.88
C PHE A 323 11.79 -3.90 -9.19
N ASP A 324 12.09 -4.26 -7.96
CA ASP A 324 11.13 -4.87 -7.06
C ASP A 324 10.05 -3.84 -6.75
N ALA A 325 8.85 -4.08 -7.27
CA ALA A 325 7.74 -3.14 -7.28
C ALA A 325 7.19 -2.86 -5.87
N ASP A 326 7.55 -3.68 -4.86
CA ASP A 326 7.13 -3.55 -3.47
C ASP A 326 8.10 -2.74 -2.61
N SER A 327 9.39 -2.90 -2.85
CA SER A 327 10.45 -2.26 -2.06
C SER A 327 11.15 -1.10 -2.77
N GLY A 328 11.00 -0.97 -4.09
CA GLY A 328 11.78 -0.05 -4.93
C GLY A 328 13.24 -0.47 -5.10
N THR A 329 13.58 -1.72 -4.78
CA THR A 329 14.95 -2.22 -4.92
C THR A 329 15.24 -2.53 -6.38
N GLN A 330 16.27 -1.93 -6.97
CA GLN A 330 16.74 -2.32 -8.30
C GLN A 330 17.23 -3.78 -8.28
N LEU A 331 16.58 -4.65 -9.04
CA LEU A 331 16.92 -6.07 -9.17
C LEU A 331 18.03 -6.26 -10.20
N TRP A 332 17.90 -5.60 -11.35
CA TRP A 332 18.94 -5.54 -12.37
C TRP A 332 18.79 -4.28 -13.24
N LYS A 333 19.87 -3.94 -13.93
CA LYS A 333 19.93 -2.91 -14.98
C LYS A 333 20.86 -3.42 -16.09
N ILE A 334 20.44 -3.25 -17.33
CA ILE A 334 21.29 -3.44 -18.52
C ILE A 334 21.27 -2.19 -19.40
N SER A 335 22.22 -2.09 -20.32
CA SER A 335 22.14 -1.17 -21.46
C SER A 335 22.10 -2.00 -22.74
N VAL A 336 21.29 -1.56 -23.70
CA VAL A 336 21.17 -2.21 -25.02
C VAL A 336 22.11 -1.61 -26.07
N LEU A 337 22.95 -0.63 -25.68
CA LEU A 337 23.94 -0.02 -26.58
C LEU A 337 24.96 -1.05 -27.09
N GLY A 338 25.25 -0.96 -28.39
CA GLY A 338 26.35 -1.70 -28.99
C GLY A 338 27.71 -1.25 -28.45
N SER A 339 28.73 -2.09 -28.63
CA SER A 339 30.08 -1.78 -28.17
C SER A 339 30.64 -0.54 -28.87
N GLY A 340 30.92 0.52 -28.11
CA GLY A 340 31.47 1.77 -28.63
C GLY A 340 30.43 2.72 -29.22
N GLU A 341 29.14 2.42 -29.05
CA GLU A 341 28.03 3.28 -29.44
C GLU A 341 27.57 4.15 -28.26
N ALA A 342 26.85 5.22 -28.58
CA ALA A 342 26.07 6.03 -27.65
C ALA A 342 24.62 6.07 -28.13
N THR A 343 23.68 6.53 -27.30
CA THR A 343 22.32 6.82 -27.77
C THR A 343 22.35 7.85 -28.91
N SER A 344 21.34 7.83 -29.77
CA SER A 344 21.23 8.83 -30.82
C SER A 344 21.16 10.25 -30.23
N ASP A 345 21.72 11.23 -30.94
CA ASP A 345 21.44 12.63 -30.67
C ASP A 345 19.98 12.98 -31.02
N ASP A 346 19.53 14.16 -30.58
CA ASP A 346 18.17 14.67 -30.83
C ASP A 346 17.99 15.25 -32.25
N HIS A 347 18.98 15.10 -33.12
CA HIS A 347 19.02 15.65 -34.48
C HIS A 347 18.77 17.16 -34.54
N GLY A 348 19.04 17.88 -33.44
CA GLY A 348 18.80 19.31 -33.33
C GLY A 348 17.33 19.69 -33.16
N CYS A 349 16.49 18.78 -32.69
CA CYS A 349 15.06 18.99 -32.54
C CYS A 349 14.52 18.72 -31.12
N GLY A 350 13.48 19.45 -30.73
CA GLY A 350 12.86 19.36 -29.40
C GLY A 350 11.66 18.40 -29.25
N GLN A 351 11.36 17.55 -30.25
CA GLN A 351 10.26 16.57 -30.12
C GLN A 351 10.67 15.40 -29.20
N ILE A 352 11.86 14.82 -29.40
CA ILE A 352 12.50 13.84 -28.50
C ILE A 352 13.92 14.36 -28.20
N THR A 353 14.20 14.70 -26.95
CA THR A 353 15.39 15.47 -26.54
C THR A 353 15.71 15.15 -25.07
N PRO A 354 16.99 15.23 -24.62
CA PRO A 354 18.21 15.67 -25.34
C PRO A 354 18.87 14.61 -26.23
N GLN A 355 18.36 13.39 -26.19
CA GLN A 355 18.88 12.23 -26.90
C GLN A 355 17.73 11.25 -27.13
N ILE A 356 17.96 10.26 -27.98
CA ILE A 356 16.96 9.29 -28.40
C ILE A 356 17.54 7.89 -28.18
N GLY A 357 16.87 7.09 -27.36
CA GLY A 357 17.19 5.70 -27.04
C GLY A 357 15.94 4.83 -27.16
N ILE A 358 15.54 4.15 -26.08
CA ILE A 358 14.26 3.43 -26.03
C ILE A 358 13.15 4.43 -25.69
N THR A 359 12.42 4.86 -26.73
CA THR A 359 11.28 5.79 -26.61
C THR A 359 9.95 5.06 -26.45
N SER A 360 9.73 3.99 -27.21
CA SER A 360 8.48 3.23 -27.20
C SER A 360 8.26 2.42 -25.93
N THR A 361 6.99 2.20 -25.61
CA THR A 361 6.63 1.23 -24.58
C THR A 361 6.98 -0.19 -25.05
N PRO A 362 7.77 -0.95 -24.25
CA PRO A 362 8.10 -2.34 -24.52
C PRO A 362 6.89 -3.27 -24.62
N VAL A 363 7.12 -4.53 -25.00
CA VAL A 363 6.12 -5.60 -24.83
C VAL A 363 6.77 -6.84 -24.21
N ILE A 364 6.01 -7.57 -23.38
CA ILE A 364 6.46 -8.77 -22.68
C ILE A 364 5.66 -9.98 -23.13
N ASP A 365 6.35 -11.06 -23.49
CA ASP A 365 5.76 -12.41 -23.43
C ASP A 365 6.30 -13.13 -22.20
N ARG A 366 5.45 -13.30 -21.19
CA ARG A 366 5.78 -13.97 -19.94
C ARG A 366 6.12 -15.46 -20.12
N LYS A 367 5.69 -16.08 -21.22
CA LYS A 367 5.86 -17.51 -21.49
C LYS A 367 6.99 -17.82 -22.46
N LEU A 368 7.50 -16.81 -23.17
CA LEU A 368 8.59 -17.02 -24.12
C LEU A 368 9.93 -17.22 -23.40
N GLY A 369 10.70 -18.18 -23.88
CA GLY A 369 11.98 -18.55 -23.26
C GLY A 369 11.80 -19.27 -21.91
N THR A 370 12.87 -19.35 -21.14
CA THR A 370 12.86 -20.09 -19.86
C THR A 370 12.11 -19.33 -18.77
N ASN A 371 12.25 -18.00 -18.75
CA ASN A 371 11.75 -17.17 -17.66
C ASN A 371 10.72 -16.12 -18.11
N GLY A 372 10.48 -15.94 -19.41
CA GLY A 372 9.78 -14.80 -19.99
C GLY A 372 10.75 -13.84 -20.71
N THR A 373 10.23 -13.09 -21.67
CA THR A 373 10.99 -12.17 -22.53
C THR A 373 10.34 -10.79 -22.57
N ILE A 374 11.15 -9.74 -22.42
CA ILE A 374 10.77 -8.36 -22.75
C ILE A 374 11.44 -7.94 -24.07
N PHE A 375 10.68 -7.27 -24.93
CA PHE A 375 11.15 -6.75 -26.21
C PHE A 375 11.21 -5.24 -26.19
N VAL A 376 12.31 -4.67 -26.68
CA VAL A 376 12.54 -3.22 -26.73
C VAL A 376 13.21 -2.83 -28.05
N VAL A 377 12.97 -1.61 -28.52
CA VAL A 377 13.70 -1.03 -29.65
C VAL A 377 14.64 0.05 -29.14
N GLY A 378 15.94 -0.13 -29.33
CA GLY A 378 16.97 0.84 -28.97
C GLY A 378 17.48 1.60 -30.20
N MET A 379 17.79 2.88 -30.01
CA MET A 379 18.32 3.76 -31.05
C MET A 379 19.70 4.29 -30.66
N SER A 380 20.72 3.95 -31.44
CA SER A 380 22.10 4.31 -31.13
C SER A 380 22.83 4.95 -32.31
N LYS A 381 23.96 5.58 -32.00
CA LYS A 381 24.90 6.16 -32.94
C LYS A 381 26.31 5.64 -32.67
N ASP A 382 26.97 5.16 -33.71
CA ASP A 382 28.32 4.61 -33.61
C ASP A 382 29.41 5.69 -33.74
N GLY A 383 30.67 5.29 -33.51
CA GLY A 383 31.82 6.18 -33.64
C GLY A 383 32.10 6.70 -35.06
N THR A 384 31.44 6.16 -36.08
CA THR A 384 31.50 6.65 -37.47
C THR A 384 30.42 7.69 -37.77
N GLY A 385 29.44 7.82 -36.88
CA GLY A 385 28.26 8.67 -37.04
C GLY A 385 27.09 7.97 -37.73
N ALA A 386 27.16 6.65 -37.94
CA ALA A 386 26.03 5.86 -38.42
C ALA A 386 25.01 5.66 -37.30
N TYR A 387 23.73 5.73 -37.66
CA TYR A 387 22.61 5.50 -36.75
C TYR A 387 22.10 4.08 -36.91
N HIS A 388 21.70 3.48 -35.80
CA HIS A 388 21.20 2.11 -35.72
C HIS A 388 19.88 2.09 -34.98
N GLN A 389 18.99 1.22 -35.44
CA GLN A 389 17.74 0.87 -34.78
C GLN A 389 17.74 -0.65 -34.62
N ARG A 390 17.54 -1.14 -33.41
CA ARG A 390 17.65 -2.58 -33.11
C ARG A 390 16.53 -3.07 -32.24
N LEU A 391 15.96 -4.22 -32.62
CA LEU A 391 15.01 -4.95 -31.78
C LEU A 391 15.79 -5.91 -30.88
N HIS A 392 15.59 -5.75 -29.57
CA HIS A 392 16.20 -6.56 -28.53
C HIS A 392 15.15 -7.46 -27.88
N ALA A 393 15.56 -8.68 -27.50
CA ALA A 393 14.79 -9.62 -26.70
C ALA A 393 15.60 -9.97 -25.45
N LEU A 394 15.10 -9.60 -24.28
CA LEU A 394 15.82 -9.72 -23.01
C LEU A 394 15.07 -10.66 -22.06
N ASP A 395 15.81 -11.54 -21.37
CA ASP A 395 15.26 -12.38 -20.31
C ASP A 395 14.79 -11.52 -19.13
N ILE A 396 13.52 -11.66 -18.73
CA ILE A 396 12.90 -10.78 -17.73
C ILE A 396 13.49 -10.91 -16.31
N THR A 397 14.27 -11.95 -16.03
CA THR A 397 14.87 -12.18 -14.71
C THR A 397 16.31 -11.68 -14.60
N THR A 398 16.99 -11.49 -15.73
CA THR A 398 18.41 -11.16 -15.76
C THR A 398 18.75 -9.94 -16.62
N GLY A 399 17.86 -9.55 -17.53
CA GLY A 399 18.12 -8.54 -18.57
C GLY A 399 19.09 -9.03 -19.66
N ALA A 400 19.50 -10.31 -19.65
CA ALA A 400 20.42 -10.83 -20.65
C ALA A 400 19.73 -11.01 -22.02
N GLU A 401 20.46 -10.73 -23.09
CA GLU A 401 20.02 -10.99 -24.47
C GLU A 401 19.67 -12.47 -24.67
N ILE A 402 18.52 -12.72 -25.29
CA ILE A 402 18.11 -14.05 -25.73
C ILE A 402 18.85 -14.41 -27.03
N GLY A 403 19.15 -15.69 -27.23
CA GLY A 403 19.90 -16.15 -28.42
C GLY A 403 19.24 -15.72 -29.73
N GLY A 404 19.98 -15.00 -30.57
CA GLY A 404 19.48 -14.39 -31.81
C GLY A 404 19.21 -12.88 -31.70
N SER A 405 19.29 -12.33 -30.50
CA SER A 405 19.17 -10.90 -30.20
C SER A 405 20.55 -10.22 -30.08
N PRO A 406 20.65 -8.91 -30.43
CA PRO A 406 19.64 -8.10 -31.11
C PRO A 406 19.59 -8.33 -32.62
N THR A 407 18.51 -7.85 -33.25
CA THR A 407 18.39 -7.79 -34.72
C THR A 407 18.36 -6.35 -35.21
N GLU A 408 19.20 -6.04 -36.21
CA GLU A 408 19.21 -4.75 -36.91
C GLU A 408 17.92 -4.55 -37.70
N ILE A 409 17.32 -3.38 -37.55
CA ILE A 409 16.09 -3.01 -38.26
C ILE A 409 16.48 -2.35 -39.58
N THR A 410 16.11 -3.02 -40.67
CA THR A 410 16.25 -2.51 -42.03
C THR A 410 15.01 -2.89 -42.82
N ALA A 411 14.63 -2.07 -43.80
CA ALA A 411 13.52 -2.39 -44.67
C ALA A 411 13.63 -1.70 -46.03
N THR A 412 13.04 -2.35 -47.02
CA THR A 412 12.75 -1.75 -48.33
C THR A 412 11.35 -2.15 -48.73
N TYR A 413 10.61 -1.25 -49.38
CA TYR A 413 9.26 -1.52 -49.87
C TYR A 413 9.09 -1.02 -51.31
N PRO A 414 8.43 -1.76 -52.20
CA PRO A 414 8.21 -1.32 -53.58
C PRO A 414 7.46 0.02 -53.64
N GLY A 415 8.02 1.01 -54.33
CA GLY A 415 7.42 2.34 -54.43
C GLY A 415 8.38 3.42 -54.90
N THR A 416 7.82 4.56 -55.30
CA THR A 416 8.55 5.74 -55.79
C THR A 416 8.51 6.93 -54.84
N GLY A 417 8.05 6.73 -53.60
CA GLY A 417 7.90 7.77 -52.61
C GLY A 417 9.21 8.38 -52.11
N ALA A 418 9.10 9.20 -51.08
CA ALA A 418 10.24 9.88 -50.45
C ALA A 418 11.32 8.87 -50.00
N ASN A 419 12.59 9.20 -50.22
CA ASN A 419 13.74 8.30 -49.98
C ASN A 419 13.75 7.00 -50.82
N SER A 420 13.12 7.00 -52.00
CA SER A 420 13.17 5.85 -52.91
C SER A 420 14.43 5.79 -53.77
N THR A 421 14.84 4.57 -54.13
CA THR A 421 15.94 4.28 -55.06
C THR A 421 15.62 3.02 -55.85
N ASN A 422 15.72 3.09 -57.18
CA ASN A 422 15.44 1.96 -58.08
C ASN A 422 14.07 1.30 -57.87
N GLY A 423 13.03 2.11 -57.61
CA GLY A 423 11.65 1.65 -57.43
C GLY A 423 11.35 1.01 -56.07
N ASN A 424 12.21 1.21 -55.06
CA ASN A 424 11.91 0.87 -53.68
C ASN A 424 12.14 2.07 -52.77
N VAL A 425 11.20 2.32 -51.87
CA VAL A 425 11.39 3.18 -50.69
C VAL A 425 12.33 2.46 -49.73
N VAL A 426 13.29 3.19 -49.16
CA VAL A 426 14.32 2.64 -48.27
C VAL A 426 14.14 3.22 -46.87
N PHE A 427 14.10 2.35 -45.85
CA PHE A 427 14.12 2.78 -44.46
C PHE A 427 15.52 3.29 -44.09
N ASN A 428 15.60 4.50 -43.54
CA ASN A 428 16.84 5.11 -43.08
C ASN A 428 16.78 5.26 -41.55
N PRO A 429 17.59 4.52 -40.77
CA PRO A 429 17.51 4.56 -39.31
C PRO A 429 17.74 5.95 -38.72
N ALA A 430 18.47 6.85 -39.40
CA ALA A 430 18.71 8.21 -38.94
C ALA A 430 17.49 9.15 -39.11
N GLN A 431 16.45 8.71 -39.81
CA GLN A 431 15.32 9.54 -40.21
C GLN A 431 14.05 9.27 -39.39
N TYR A 432 14.05 8.17 -38.62
CA TYR A 432 12.90 7.69 -37.89
C TYR A 432 13.25 7.34 -36.44
N ALA A 433 12.26 7.56 -35.54
CA ALA A 433 12.25 7.00 -34.19
C ALA A 433 11.09 6.00 -34.04
N GLU A 434 11.22 5.08 -33.09
CA GLU A 434 10.17 4.15 -32.71
C GLU A 434 9.51 4.67 -31.44
N ARG A 435 8.42 5.43 -31.63
CA ARG A 435 7.72 6.12 -30.55
C ARG A 435 6.40 5.45 -30.19
N ALA A 436 5.71 4.86 -31.16
CA ALA A 436 4.51 4.08 -30.92
C ALA A 436 4.84 2.87 -30.05
N ALA A 437 3.93 2.43 -29.19
CA ALA A 437 4.20 1.24 -28.37
C ALA A 437 4.23 -0.05 -29.20
N LEU A 438 5.06 -0.99 -28.77
CA LEU A 438 5.16 -2.30 -29.40
C LEU A 438 3.85 -3.08 -29.28
N LEU A 439 3.45 -3.73 -30.36
CA LEU A 439 2.31 -4.66 -30.37
C LEU A 439 2.83 -6.09 -30.52
N LEU A 440 2.55 -6.96 -29.54
CA LEU A 440 2.70 -8.40 -29.69
C LEU A 440 1.37 -9.02 -30.09
N SER A 441 1.30 -9.62 -31.28
CA SER A 441 0.12 -10.34 -31.73
C SER A 441 0.50 -11.58 -32.55
N GLN A 442 -0.07 -12.72 -32.17
CA GLN A 442 0.13 -14.02 -32.84
C GLN A 442 1.61 -14.37 -33.09
N GLY A 443 2.46 -14.11 -32.10
CA GLY A 443 3.89 -14.37 -32.15
C GLY A 443 4.71 -13.43 -33.02
N ASN A 444 4.15 -12.30 -33.44
CA ASN A 444 4.86 -11.22 -34.12
C ASN A 444 4.83 -9.95 -33.28
N ILE A 445 5.97 -9.26 -33.25
CA ILE A 445 6.17 -7.94 -32.69
C ILE A 445 6.05 -6.94 -33.82
N TYR A 446 5.06 -6.07 -33.76
CA TYR A 446 4.81 -5.02 -34.75
C TYR A 446 5.35 -3.68 -34.25
N LEU A 447 6.02 -2.97 -35.16
CA LEU A 447 6.71 -1.69 -34.95
C LEU A 447 6.09 -0.63 -35.85
N GLY A 448 5.76 0.54 -35.29
CA GLY A 448 5.30 1.73 -36.03
C GLY A 448 6.34 2.85 -35.95
N TRP A 449 6.56 3.57 -37.06
CA TRP A 449 7.68 4.51 -37.16
C TRP A 449 7.22 5.96 -37.32
N THR A 450 7.75 6.82 -36.47
CA THR A 450 7.61 8.28 -36.58
C THR A 450 8.82 8.87 -37.29
N SER A 451 8.63 9.97 -38.01
CA SER A 451 9.76 10.78 -38.49
C SER A 451 10.46 11.49 -37.33
N HIS A 452 11.72 11.87 -37.50
CA HIS A 452 12.31 12.91 -36.65
C HIS A 452 11.83 14.29 -37.12
N CYS A 453 10.89 14.88 -36.37
CA CYS A 453 10.51 16.29 -36.49
C CYS A 453 10.00 16.72 -37.86
N ASP A 454 9.32 15.80 -38.53
CA ASP A 454 8.68 16.03 -39.82
C ASP A 454 9.71 16.47 -40.87
N VAL A 455 10.98 16.14 -40.64
CA VAL A 455 12.09 16.44 -41.54
C VAL A 455 12.05 15.42 -42.67
N SER A 456 11.71 15.88 -43.87
CA SER A 456 11.81 15.07 -45.07
C SER A 456 13.25 14.61 -45.39
N PRO A 457 13.44 13.44 -46.03
CA PRO A 457 12.41 12.58 -46.63
C PRO A 457 11.93 11.45 -45.70
N TYR A 458 10.62 11.26 -45.55
CA TYR A 458 10.06 10.12 -44.82
C TYR A 458 8.72 9.63 -45.41
N THR A 459 8.30 8.43 -45.00
CA THR A 459 7.08 7.70 -45.40
C THR A 459 6.57 6.86 -44.20
N GLY A 460 5.38 6.27 -44.27
CA GLY A 460 4.82 5.50 -43.15
C GLY A 460 5.20 4.04 -43.13
N TRP A 461 5.94 3.59 -42.11
CA TRP A 461 6.41 2.20 -42.01
C TRP A 461 5.69 1.43 -40.91
N VAL A 462 5.26 0.21 -41.24
CA VAL A 462 4.92 -0.85 -40.29
C VAL A 462 5.79 -2.06 -40.56
N MET A 463 6.46 -2.56 -39.53
CA MET A 463 7.33 -3.74 -39.64
C MET A 463 6.93 -4.77 -38.61
N ALA A 464 7.05 -6.05 -38.93
CA ALA A 464 6.79 -7.13 -37.98
C ALA A 464 7.98 -8.09 -37.89
N TYR A 465 8.23 -8.59 -36.70
CA TYR A 465 9.33 -9.52 -36.39
C TYR A 465 8.79 -10.70 -35.60
N SER A 466 9.26 -11.91 -35.90
CA SER A 466 8.91 -13.11 -35.13
C SER A 466 9.48 -13.00 -33.71
N GLU A 467 8.66 -13.14 -32.68
CA GLU A 467 9.09 -13.05 -31.28
C GLU A 467 10.13 -14.12 -30.93
N SER A 468 10.03 -15.30 -31.56
CA SER A 468 10.89 -16.44 -31.26
C SER A 468 12.25 -16.42 -31.95
N THR A 469 12.39 -15.64 -33.03
CA THR A 469 13.61 -15.66 -33.88
C THR A 469 14.17 -14.28 -34.16
N LEU A 470 13.43 -13.21 -33.84
CA LEU A 470 13.70 -11.83 -34.20
C LEU A 470 13.92 -11.60 -35.69
N GLN A 471 13.46 -12.51 -36.56
CA GLN A 471 13.53 -12.32 -38.00
C GLN A 471 12.33 -11.50 -38.49
N GLN A 472 12.57 -10.55 -39.40
CA GLN A 472 11.51 -9.75 -40.00
C GLN A 472 10.54 -10.65 -40.78
N THR A 473 9.27 -10.62 -40.41
CA THR A 473 8.19 -11.42 -41.02
C THR A 473 7.33 -10.61 -41.97
N GLN A 474 7.16 -9.31 -41.72
CA GLN A 474 6.34 -8.41 -42.55
C GLN A 474 6.98 -7.03 -42.67
N VAL A 475 6.74 -6.39 -43.81
CA VAL A 475 7.04 -4.98 -44.06
C VAL A 475 5.89 -4.40 -44.86
N LEU A 476 5.36 -3.28 -44.40
CA LEU A 476 4.37 -2.48 -45.09
C LEU A 476 4.84 -1.02 -45.07
N ASN A 477 4.65 -0.33 -46.19
CA ASN A 477 4.67 1.12 -46.23
C ASN A 477 3.28 1.61 -46.63
N VAL A 478 2.70 2.54 -45.86
CA VAL A 478 1.33 3.07 -46.06
C VAL A 478 1.28 4.32 -46.93
N THR A 479 2.44 4.89 -47.27
CA THR A 479 2.61 5.98 -48.24
C THR A 479 3.76 5.68 -49.23
N PRO A 480 3.77 4.50 -49.89
CA PRO A 480 4.92 4.00 -50.64
C PRO A 480 5.24 4.80 -51.90
N ASN A 481 4.31 5.60 -52.43
CA ASN A 481 4.48 6.37 -53.65
C ASN A 481 4.37 7.89 -53.43
N GLY A 482 4.01 8.31 -52.22
CA GLY A 482 3.99 9.70 -51.77
C GLY A 482 5.12 10.07 -50.81
N SER A 483 4.79 10.91 -49.84
CA SER A 483 5.64 11.33 -48.73
C SER A 483 4.83 11.43 -47.44
N GLU A 484 5.54 11.46 -46.32
CA GLU A 484 4.99 11.61 -44.96
C GLU A 484 4.11 10.42 -44.53
N GLY A 485 3.07 10.62 -43.72
CA GLY A 485 2.23 9.54 -43.19
C GLY A 485 2.96 8.77 -42.09
N SER A 486 3.36 9.47 -41.03
CA SER A 486 4.14 8.86 -39.95
C SER A 486 3.25 8.26 -38.86
N ILE A 487 3.68 7.17 -38.23
CA ILE A 487 2.89 6.44 -37.23
C ILE A 487 3.46 6.74 -35.85
N TRP A 488 2.89 7.74 -35.17
CA TRP A 488 3.39 8.24 -33.90
C TRP A 488 2.37 8.23 -32.76
N MET A 489 1.08 8.40 -33.06
CA MET A 489 -0.09 8.10 -32.21
C MET A 489 0.02 8.56 -30.75
N SER A 490 0.74 9.65 -30.49
CA SER A 490 1.12 10.07 -29.14
C SER A 490 1.67 8.96 -28.23
N GLY A 491 2.50 8.08 -28.78
CA GLY A 491 3.08 6.96 -28.02
C GLY A 491 2.13 5.80 -27.75
N ASP A 492 0.90 5.85 -28.27
CA ASP A 492 0.01 4.69 -28.31
C ASP A 492 0.63 3.56 -29.13
N GLY A 493 0.22 2.33 -28.85
CA GLY A 493 0.56 1.17 -29.67
C GLY A 493 -0.60 0.80 -30.57
N MET A 494 -0.27 0.31 -31.76
CA MET A 494 -1.27 -0.28 -32.65
C MET A 494 -2.16 -1.26 -31.90
N ALA A 495 -3.47 -1.17 -32.10
CA ALA A 495 -4.42 -2.11 -31.52
C ALA A 495 -4.58 -3.37 -32.39
N ALA A 496 -5.00 -4.49 -31.81
CA ALA A 496 -5.27 -5.73 -32.54
C ALA A 496 -6.51 -6.47 -32.04
N ASP A 497 -7.27 -7.04 -32.99
CA ASP A 497 -8.38 -7.92 -32.67
C ASP A 497 -7.99 -9.41 -32.63
N SER A 498 -8.94 -10.25 -32.24
CA SER A 498 -8.75 -11.70 -32.14
C SER A 498 -8.52 -12.40 -33.49
N ASN A 499 -8.81 -11.73 -34.61
CA ASN A 499 -8.53 -12.21 -35.97
C ASN A 499 -7.15 -11.77 -36.47
N ASN A 500 -6.35 -11.11 -35.63
CA ASN A 500 -5.05 -10.53 -35.99
C ASN A 500 -5.18 -9.45 -37.08
N ASN A 501 -6.31 -8.76 -37.14
CA ASN A 501 -6.33 -7.46 -37.80
C ASN A 501 -5.70 -6.45 -36.84
N ILE A 502 -4.93 -5.54 -37.41
CA ILE A 502 -4.21 -4.50 -36.68
C ILE A 502 -4.83 -3.18 -37.06
N TYR A 503 -4.97 -2.28 -36.11
CA TYR A 503 -5.56 -0.97 -36.31
C TYR A 503 -4.56 0.09 -35.89
N LEU A 504 -4.58 1.23 -36.57
CA LEU A 504 -3.72 2.38 -36.27
C LEU A 504 -4.31 3.66 -36.85
N LEU A 505 -3.87 4.80 -36.32
CA LEU A 505 -4.10 6.11 -36.92
C LEU A 505 -2.79 6.64 -37.52
N ASP A 506 -2.82 6.98 -38.80
CA ASP A 506 -1.70 7.57 -39.53
C ASP A 506 -1.75 9.10 -39.47
N ALA A 507 -0.60 9.77 -39.43
CA ALA A 507 -0.50 11.23 -39.38
C ALA A 507 -0.53 11.87 -40.78
N ASN A 508 -0.41 13.20 -40.86
CA ASN A 508 -0.36 13.94 -42.11
C ASN A 508 0.52 13.26 -43.17
N GLY A 509 -0.02 13.14 -44.37
CA GLY A 509 0.76 12.71 -45.51
C GLY A 509 -0.02 12.57 -46.81
N THR A 510 0.65 11.98 -47.81
CA THR A 510 0.05 11.82 -49.12
C THR A 510 -1.12 10.83 -49.06
N PHE A 511 -2.29 11.26 -49.53
CA PHE A 511 -3.46 10.42 -49.74
C PHE A 511 -3.89 10.48 -51.22
N ASP A 512 -4.10 9.32 -51.86
CA ASP A 512 -4.64 9.30 -53.22
C ASP A 512 -6.16 9.48 -53.23
N THR A 513 -6.63 10.56 -53.85
CA THR A 513 -8.06 10.79 -54.08
C THR A 513 -8.63 10.05 -55.30
N THR A 514 -7.85 9.15 -55.91
CA THR A 514 -8.26 8.31 -57.04
C THR A 514 -8.19 6.84 -56.63
N PHE A 515 -9.22 6.06 -57.00
CA PHE A 515 -9.41 4.71 -56.46
C PHE A 515 -9.61 3.64 -57.54
N THR A 516 -9.20 2.41 -57.24
CA THR A 516 -9.59 1.18 -57.94
C THR A 516 -10.20 0.21 -56.93
N ASN A 517 -11.48 -0.13 -57.10
CA ASN A 517 -12.22 -1.00 -56.18
C ASN A 517 -12.19 -0.51 -54.71
N GLY A 518 -12.31 0.80 -54.49
CA GLY A 518 -12.28 1.42 -53.15
C GLY A 518 -10.89 1.68 -52.58
N ILE A 519 -9.83 1.23 -53.26
CA ILE A 519 -8.44 1.36 -52.79
C ILE A 519 -7.68 2.48 -53.54
N PRO A 520 -6.92 3.34 -52.84
CA PRO A 520 -5.96 4.31 -53.41
C PRO A 520 -5.12 3.73 -54.56
N VAL A 521 -5.10 4.39 -55.73
CA VAL A 521 -4.44 3.85 -56.94
C VAL A 521 -2.93 3.71 -56.82
N ASN A 522 -2.28 4.56 -56.03
CA ASN A 522 -0.85 4.44 -55.73
C ASN A 522 -0.61 3.83 -54.35
N GLY A 523 -1.68 3.48 -53.62
CA GLY A 523 -1.58 2.85 -52.31
C GLY A 523 -1.10 3.79 -51.21
N ASP A 524 -1.31 5.09 -51.36
CA ASP A 524 -0.98 6.10 -50.35
C ASP A 524 -2.20 6.43 -49.47
N TYR A 525 -2.09 6.23 -48.16
CA TYR A 525 -3.16 6.29 -47.14
C TYR A 525 -2.87 7.31 -46.01
N GLY A 526 -2.18 8.40 -46.35
CA GLY A 526 -1.76 9.39 -45.36
C GLY A 526 -2.94 10.02 -44.63
N ASN A 527 -2.83 10.13 -43.29
CA ASN A 527 -3.76 10.83 -42.40
C ASN A 527 -5.09 10.11 -42.09
N GLY A 528 -5.10 8.77 -42.16
CA GLY A 528 -6.31 7.95 -42.00
C GLY A 528 -6.32 6.99 -40.81
N MET A 529 -7.50 6.43 -40.54
CA MET A 529 -7.69 5.27 -39.67
C MET A 529 -7.56 4.00 -40.50
N LEU A 530 -6.56 3.17 -40.24
CA LEU A 530 -6.22 2.03 -41.08
C LEU A 530 -6.51 0.71 -40.37
N LYS A 531 -7.06 -0.25 -41.12
CA LYS A 531 -7.12 -1.67 -40.74
C LYS A 531 -6.12 -2.44 -41.60
N LEU A 532 -5.15 -3.06 -40.96
CA LEU A 532 -4.17 -3.94 -41.59
C LEU A 532 -4.55 -5.40 -41.36
N SER A 533 -4.30 -6.24 -42.35
CA SER A 533 -4.44 -7.69 -42.21
C SER A 533 -3.38 -8.43 -43.01
N ILE A 534 -3.13 -9.69 -42.66
CA ILE A 534 -2.27 -10.57 -43.44
C ILE A 534 -3.13 -11.37 -44.41
N THR A 535 -3.01 -11.07 -45.70
CA THR A 535 -3.66 -11.82 -46.77
C THR A 535 -2.59 -12.47 -47.64
N ASN A 536 -2.73 -13.77 -47.92
CA ASN A 536 -1.74 -14.56 -48.69
C ASN A 536 -0.30 -14.44 -48.13
N GLY A 537 -0.17 -14.37 -46.81
CA GLY A 537 1.12 -14.28 -46.11
C GLY A 537 1.79 -12.89 -46.17
N LYS A 538 1.09 -11.86 -46.66
CA LYS A 538 1.59 -10.49 -46.72
C LYS A 538 0.68 -9.53 -45.95
N LEU A 539 1.29 -8.69 -45.12
CA LEU A 539 0.63 -7.56 -44.48
C LEU A 539 0.25 -6.50 -45.52
N GLY A 540 -0.94 -5.94 -45.41
CA GLY A 540 -1.41 -4.83 -46.22
C GLY A 540 -2.61 -4.13 -45.61
N VAL A 541 -2.94 -2.95 -46.11
CA VAL A 541 -4.16 -2.22 -45.75
C VAL A 541 -5.35 -3.00 -46.31
N ALA A 542 -6.19 -3.49 -45.40
CA ALA A 542 -7.38 -4.28 -45.70
C ALA A 542 -8.62 -3.39 -45.83
N ASP A 543 -8.69 -2.33 -45.03
CA ASP A 543 -9.71 -1.31 -45.08
C ASP A 543 -9.18 -0.03 -44.42
N TYR A 544 -9.87 1.09 -44.62
CA TYR A 544 -9.45 2.39 -44.06
C TYR A 544 -10.63 3.35 -43.94
N PHE A 545 -10.42 4.45 -43.23
CA PHE A 545 -11.24 5.65 -43.25
C PHE A 545 -10.34 6.88 -43.35
N GLU A 546 -10.79 7.86 -44.12
CA GLU A 546 -10.12 9.15 -44.32
C GLU A 546 -11.17 10.25 -44.26
N THR A 547 -10.84 11.36 -43.59
CA THR A 547 -11.70 12.54 -43.50
C THR A 547 -11.89 13.15 -44.89
N PHE A 548 -13.07 13.72 -45.15
CA PHE A 548 -13.41 14.29 -46.46
C PHE A 548 -12.44 15.40 -46.92
N ASN A 549 -11.77 16.05 -45.97
CA ASN A 549 -10.79 17.13 -46.14
C ASN A 549 -9.34 16.70 -45.85
N THR A 550 -9.05 15.40 -45.75
CA THR A 550 -7.71 14.84 -45.40
C THR A 550 -6.54 15.48 -46.15
N VAL A 551 -6.69 15.79 -47.44
CA VAL A 551 -5.63 16.46 -48.24
C VAL A 551 -5.31 17.86 -47.74
N SER A 552 -6.32 18.62 -47.30
CA SER A 552 -6.11 19.95 -46.71
C SER A 552 -5.54 19.80 -45.29
N GLU A 553 -6.06 18.85 -44.52
CA GLU A 553 -5.61 18.58 -43.15
C GLU A 553 -4.13 18.20 -43.12
N SER A 554 -3.69 17.30 -44.01
CA SER A 554 -2.28 16.96 -44.16
C SER A 554 -1.41 18.18 -44.51
N ALA A 555 -1.89 19.08 -45.37
CA ALA A 555 -1.15 20.29 -45.73
C ALA A 555 -1.04 21.31 -44.58
N ASP A 556 -2.00 21.29 -43.66
CA ASP A 556 -2.09 22.16 -42.49
C ASP A 556 -1.57 21.51 -41.20
N ASP A 557 -0.91 20.34 -41.28
CA ASP A 557 -0.42 19.56 -40.13
C ASP A 557 -1.55 19.21 -39.14
N THR A 558 -2.74 18.88 -39.64
CA THR A 558 -3.91 18.49 -38.86
C THR A 558 -4.04 16.96 -38.82
N ASP A 559 -3.13 16.32 -38.09
CA ASP A 559 -3.05 14.86 -37.99
C ASP A 559 -4.29 14.24 -37.34
N LEU A 560 -4.85 13.21 -37.98
CA LEU A 560 -5.70 12.23 -37.30
C LEU A 560 -4.84 11.36 -36.37
N GLY A 561 -3.68 10.88 -36.86
CA GLY A 561 -2.72 10.08 -36.12
C GLY A 561 -1.93 10.79 -35.02
N SER A 562 -2.36 11.98 -34.59
CA SER A 562 -1.81 12.60 -33.38
C SER A 562 -2.35 11.99 -32.10
N GLY A 563 -3.58 11.49 -32.10
CA GLY A 563 -4.12 10.73 -30.99
C GLY A 563 -3.88 9.24 -31.14
N GLY A 564 -4.22 8.52 -30.07
CA GLY A 564 -4.28 7.07 -30.07
C GLY A 564 -5.66 6.53 -30.45
N GLU A 565 -5.72 5.23 -30.73
CA GLU A 565 -6.96 4.50 -30.97
C GLU A 565 -7.31 3.52 -29.84
N LEU A 566 -8.57 3.10 -29.83
CA LEU A 566 -9.12 2.11 -28.93
C LEU A 566 -10.07 1.20 -29.69
N LEU A 567 -9.98 -0.11 -29.46
CA LEU A 567 -11.03 -1.05 -29.89
C LEU A 567 -12.08 -1.17 -28.77
N LEU A 568 -13.30 -0.75 -29.07
CA LEU A 568 -14.39 -0.91 -28.13
C LEU A 568 -14.77 -2.40 -27.99
N PRO A 569 -15.19 -2.84 -26.79
CA PRO A 569 -15.89 -4.11 -26.66
C PRO A 569 -17.09 -4.17 -27.60
N ASP A 570 -17.51 -5.39 -27.93
CA ASP A 570 -18.70 -5.62 -28.75
C ASP A 570 -19.93 -4.91 -28.14
N VAL A 571 -20.52 -4.00 -28.91
CA VAL A 571 -21.65 -3.18 -28.46
C VAL A 571 -22.87 -3.44 -29.34
N ALA A 572 -24.01 -3.70 -28.71
CA ALA A 572 -25.27 -3.86 -29.42
C ALA A 572 -25.95 -2.50 -29.65
N ASP A 573 -26.54 -2.33 -30.83
CA ASP A 573 -27.43 -1.23 -31.13
C ASP A 573 -28.85 -1.43 -30.58
N ALA A 574 -29.74 -0.46 -30.83
CA ALA A 574 -31.13 -0.51 -30.35
C ALA A 574 -31.94 -1.67 -30.96
N ALA A 575 -31.51 -2.24 -32.08
CA ALA A 575 -32.12 -3.40 -32.71
C ALA A 575 -31.49 -4.73 -32.24
N GLY A 576 -30.47 -4.68 -31.38
CA GLY A 576 -29.73 -5.84 -30.89
C GLY A 576 -28.67 -6.35 -31.86
N VAL A 577 -28.32 -5.59 -32.90
CA VAL A 577 -27.21 -5.93 -33.79
C VAL A 577 -25.90 -5.56 -33.10
N VAL A 578 -24.99 -6.52 -33.02
CA VAL A 578 -23.65 -6.32 -32.43
C VAL A 578 -22.74 -5.64 -33.45
N HIS A 579 -22.04 -4.61 -33.01
CA HIS A 579 -21.07 -3.85 -33.80
C HIS A 579 -19.68 -3.97 -33.18
N HIS A 580 -18.66 -4.09 -34.02
CA HIS A 580 -17.26 -4.15 -33.65
C HIS A 580 -16.65 -2.77 -33.89
N LEU A 581 -16.58 -1.91 -32.87
CA LEU A 581 -16.21 -0.50 -33.09
C LEU A 581 -14.76 -0.20 -32.71
N ILE A 582 -14.18 0.77 -33.41
CA ILE A 582 -12.91 1.44 -33.09
C ILE A 582 -13.19 2.93 -32.90
N VAL A 583 -12.45 3.59 -32.02
CA VAL A 583 -12.52 5.04 -31.84
C VAL A 583 -11.13 5.67 -31.89
N GLY A 584 -11.05 6.87 -32.45
CA GLY A 584 -9.87 7.71 -32.49
C GLY A 584 -10.24 9.19 -32.63
N ALA A 585 -9.31 10.07 -32.31
CA ALA A 585 -9.45 11.51 -32.48
C ALA A 585 -8.09 12.17 -32.71
N GLY A 586 -8.07 13.25 -33.48
CA GLY A 586 -6.84 13.93 -33.90
C GLY A 586 -6.78 15.41 -33.54
N LYS A 587 -5.94 16.17 -34.24
CA LYS A 587 -5.76 17.62 -34.04
C LYS A 587 -7.00 18.45 -34.40
N ASP A 588 -7.94 17.88 -35.15
CA ASP A 588 -9.18 18.53 -35.58
C ASP A 588 -10.24 18.64 -34.47
N GLY A 589 -10.07 17.92 -33.34
CA GLY A 589 -10.96 17.94 -32.19
C GLY A 589 -12.26 17.14 -32.35
N ASN A 590 -12.39 16.36 -33.43
CA ASN A 590 -13.52 15.47 -33.67
C ASN A 590 -13.23 14.08 -33.11
N ILE A 591 -14.27 13.35 -32.69
CA ILE A 591 -14.15 11.93 -32.32
C ILE A 591 -14.78 11.07 -33.42
N TYR A 592 -14.00 10.15 -33.95
CA TYR A 592 -14.38 9.24 -35.04
C TYR A 592 -14.59 7.84 -34.51
N LEU A 593 -15.80 7.30 -34.70
CA LEU A 593 -16.11 5.89 -34.46
C LEU A 593 -16.20 5.19 -35.81
N GLY A 594 -15.30 4.25 -36.05
CA GLY A 594 -15.30 3.35 -37.20
C GLY A 594 -15.95 2.00 -36.86
N ASN A 595 -16.59 1.37 -37.84
CA ASN A 595 -16.98 -0.04 -37.73
C ASN A 595 -15.84 -0.89 -38.30
N ARG A 596 -15.25 -1.78 -37.50
CA ARG A 596 -14.12 -2.62 -37.91
C ARG A 596 -14.47 -3.59 -39.04
N ASP A 597 -15.75 -3.84 -39.28
CA ASP A 597 -16.22 -4.66 -40.40
C ASP A 597 -16.36 -3.88 -41.72
N ASP A 598 -16.45 -2.55 -41.64
CA ASP A 598 -16.57 -1.60 -42.76
C ASP A 598 -16.22 -0.19 -42.24
N LEU A 599 -14.97 0.23 -42.43
CA LEU A 599 -14.49 1.52 -41.93
C LEU A 599 -15.08 2.71 -42.71
N GLY A 600 -15.66 2.46 -43.89
CA GLY A 600 -16.35 3.47 -44.69
C GLY A 600 -15.49 4.12 -45.78
N GLN A 601 -14.17 3.90 -45.79
CA GLN A 601 -13.23 4.37 -46.82
C GLN A 601 -13.27 5.90 -46.99
N PHE A 602 -12.78 6.43 -48.12
CA PHE A 602 -12.89 7.84 -48.43
C PHE A 602 -14.11 8.12 -49.33
N ASN A 603 -14.84 9.20 -49.04
CA ASN A 603 -15.99 9.62 -49.83
C ASN A 603 -15.70 10.92 -50.59
N LEU A 604 -15.75 10.87 -51.91
CA LEU A 604 -15.50 12.02 -52.78
C LEU A 604 -16.71 12.97 -52.82
N ASN A 605 -16.43 14.28 -52.83
CA ASN A 605 -17.42 15.35 -53.03
C ASN A 605 -18.48 15.48 -51.92
N VAL A 606 -18.12 15.13 -50.69
CA VAL A 606 -18.91 15.44 -49.49
C VAL A 606 -18.24 16.55 -48.68
N SER A 607 -18.98 17.12 -47.73
CA SER A 607 -18.49 18.17 -46.81
C SER A 607 -18.56 17.73 -45.34
N THR A 608 -18.77 16.44 -45.11
CA THR A 608 -18.96 15.79 -43.80
C THR A 608 -18.60 14.32 -43.96
N ASP A 609 -18.14 13.67 -42.89
CA ASP A 609 -17.72 12.26 -42.90
C ASP A 609 -18.90 11.29 -42.76
N SER A 610 -19.84 11.39 -43.71
CA SER A 610 -21.11 10.64 -43.69
C SER A 610 -20.99 9.12 -43.89
N ASN A 611 -19.80 8.65 -44.26
CA ASN A 611 -19.48 7.26 -44.56
C ASN A 611 -18.83 6.52 -43.39
N ILE A 612 -18.31 7.24 -42.38
CA ILE A 612 -17.89 6.61 -41.13
C ILE A 612 -19.12 6.25 -40.29
N TYR A 613 -18.98 5.28 -39.37
CA TYR A 613 -20.09 4.82 -38.54
C TYR A 613 -20.67 5.94 -37.65
N GLN A 614 -19.80 6.77 -37.06
CA GLN A 614 -20.20 8.01 -36.39
C GLN A 614 -19.03 9.01 -36.28
N GLU A 615 -19.29 10.26 -36.68
CA GLU A 615 -18.47 11.43 -36.33
C GLU A 615 -19.15 12.18 -35.18
N VAL A 616 -18.40 12.56 -34.15
CA VAL A 616 -18.84 13.49 -33.11
C VAL A 616 -18.06 14.79 -33.24
N THR A 617 -18.64 15.70 -34.02
CA THR A 617 -18.01 16.97 -34.41
C THR A 617 -17.79 17.90 -33.22
N GLY A 618 -16.58 18.44 -33.07
CA GLY A 618 -16.23 19.44 -32.06
C GLY A 618 -16.42 18.96 -30.62
N ALA A 619 -16.34 17.65 -30.38
CA ALA A 619 -16.47 17.06 -29.04
C ALA A 619 -15.37 17.56 -28.09
N LEU A 620 -14.20 17.86 -28.65
CA LEU A 620 -13.00 18.30 -27.96
C LEU A 620 -12.66 19.73 -28.40
N SER A 621 -12.28 20.59 -27.46
CA SER A 621 -12.02 22.01 -27.75
C SER A 621 -10.60 22.30 -28.22
N GLY A 622 -9.70 21.32 -28.14
CA GLY A 622 -8.33 21.41 -28.62
C GLY A 622 -7.91 20.12 -29.32
N GLY A 623 -6.72 20.15 -29.92
CA GLY A 623 -6.16 19.00 -30.62
C GLY A 623 -5.82 17.85 -29.67
N VAL A 624 -5.93 16.62 -30.17
CA VAL A 624 -5.66 15.41 -29.39
C VAL A 624 -4.22 14.96 -29.56
N PHE A 625 -3.53 14.79 -28.42
CA PHE A 625 -2.18 14.26 -28.35
C PHE A 625 -2.09 13.23 -27.21
N SER A 626 -3.11 12.38 -27.14
CA SER A 626 -3.36 11.40 -26.07
C SER A 626 -4.20 10.23 -26.61
N SER A 627 -4.24 9.15 -25.85
CA SER A 627 -5.13 8.01 -26.11
C SER A 627 -6.38 8.09 -25.23
N PRO A 628 -7.54 7.58 -25.68
CA PRO A 628 -8.72 7.46 -24.83
C PRO A 628 -8.64 6.22 -23.93
N ALA A 629 -9.47 6.17 -22.89
CA ALA A 629 -9.72 4.93 -22.13
C ALA A 629 -11.23 4.64 -22.06
N PHE A 630 -11.59 3.36 -21.85
CA PHE A 630 -12.99 2.95 -21.84
C PHE A 630 -13.34 2.13 -20.61
N PHE A 631 -14.43 2.50 -19.96
CA PHE A 631 -14.93 1.77 -18.80
C PHE A 631 -16.45 1.87 -18.72
N ASN A 632 -17.10 0.73 -18.50
CA ASN A 632 -18.52 0.64 -18.16
C ASN A 632 -19.41 1.49 -19.11
N ASN A 633 -19.26 1.26 -20.41
CA ASN A 633 -19.98 1.99 -21.47
C ASN A 633 -19.71 3.49 -21.51
N THR A 634 -18.54 3.96 -21.07
CA THR A 634 -18.15 5.36 -21.12
C THR A 634 -16.73 5.49 -21.67
N LEU A 635 -16.56 6.37 -22.66
CA LEU A 635 -15.28 6.76 -23.22
C LEU A 635 -14.75 7.98 -22.47
N TYR A 636 -13.48 7.96 -22.09
CA TYR A 636 -12.80 9.06 -21.41
C TYR A 636 -11.72 9.62 -22.32
N TYR A 637 -11.74 10.93 -22.56
CA TYR A 637 -10.83 11.61 -23.49
C TYR A 637 -10.38 12.95 -22.92
N GLY A 638 -9.09 13.28 -23.02
CA GLY A 638 -8.53 14.56 -22.59
C GLY A 638 -7.60 15.18 -23.63
N ALA A 639 -8.09 16.21 -24.33
CA ALA A 639 -7.34 16.96 -25.34
C ALA A 639 -6.52 18.11 -24.74
N VAL A 640 -5.70 18.76 -25.57
CA VAL A 640 -4.89 19.93 -25.18
C VAL A 640 -5.79 21.11 -24.81
N ASP A 641 -5.49 21.75 -23.67
CA ASP A 641 -6.21 22.90 -23.12
C ASP A 641 -7.73 22.66 -22.95
N ASP A 642 -8.12 21.38 -22.81
CA ASP A 642 -9.49 20.93 -22.57
C ASP A 642 -9.58 20.16 -21.24
N SER A 643 -10.80 19.98 -20.74
CA SER A 643 -11.08 19.09 -19.61
C SER A 643 -11.02 17.64 -20.05
N LEU A 644 -10.67 16.74 -19.12
CA LEU A 644 -10.97 15.32 -19.28
C LEU A 644 -12.49 15.16 -19.32
N LYS A 645 -13.02 14.49 -20.35
CA LYS A 645 -14.46 14.36 -20.62
C LYS A 645 -14.89 12.90 -20.66
N ALA A 646 -16.10 12.64 -20.16
CA ALA A 646 -16.72 11.32 -20.12
C ALA A 646 -17.92 11.25 -21.09
N PHE A 647 -17.81 10.48 -22.16
CA PHE A 647 -18.82 10.32 -23.20
C PHE A 647 -19.50 8.95 -23.09
N PRO A 648 -20.78 8.88 -22.70
CA PRO A 648 -21.50 7.61 -22.66
C PRO A 648 -21.65 6.99 -24.04
N VAL A 649 -21.56 5.66 -24.11
CA VAL A 649 -21.88 4.84 -25.27
C VAL A 649 -23.22 4.15 -25.02
N THR A 650 -24.20 4.37 -25.89
CA THR A 650 -25.53 3.76 -25.79
C THR A 650 -26.04 3.41 -27.18
N ASN A 651 -26.61 2.22 -27.34
CA ASN A 651 -27.06 1.70 -28.64
C ASN A 651 -25.95 1.76 -29.70
N ALA A 652 -24.75 1.30 -29.31
CA ALA A 652 -23.54 1.34 -30.13
C ALA A 652 -23.23 2.74 -30.70
N ARG A 653 -23.59 3.84 -30.03
CA ARG A 653 -23.26 5.21 -30.42
C ARG A 653 -22.68 6.00 -29.27
N LEU A 654 -21.71 6.86 -29.57
CA LEU A 654 -21.16 7.80 -28.61
C LEU A 654 -22.11 8.99 -28.42
N ALA A 655 -22.25 9.47 -27.19
CA ALA A 655 -23.02 10.67 -26.91
C ALA A 655 -22.37 11.92 -27.55
N ALA A 656 -23.19 12.82 -28.08
CA ALA A 656 -22.71 14.08 -28.68
C ALA A 656 -22.16 15.09 -27.66
N MET A 657 -22.50 14.92 -26.38
CA MET A 657 -22.00 15.76 -25.28
C MET A 657 -21.46 14.87 -24.18
N ALA A 658 -20.40 15.34 -23.52
CA ALA A 658 -19.89 14.70 -22.32
C ALA A 658 -20.95 14.73 -21.20
N SER A 659 -21.08 13.61 -20.50
CA SER A 659 -21.96 13.47 -19.33
C SER A 659 -21.37 14.10 -18.07
N SER A 660 -20.05 14.15 -17.99
CA SER A 660 -19.29 14.86 -16.96
C SER A 660 -17.90 15.23 -17.50
N GLN A 661 -17.23 16.16 -16.82
CA GLN A 661 -15.89 16.61 -17.15
C GLN A 661 -15.12 17.03 -15.89
N SER A 662 -13.79 17.01 -15.94
CA SER A 662 -12.95 17.55 -14.87
C SER A 662 -13.14 19.05 -14.69
N ALA A 663 -12.90 19.56 -13.48
CA ALA A 663 -12.95 21.00 -13.22
C ALA A 663 -11.75 21.77 -13.79
N ILE A 664 -10.60 21.09 -13.95
CA ILE A 664 -9.40 21.64 -14.57
C ILE A 664 -9.36 21.32 -16.07
N THR A 665 -8.47 22.03 -16.76
CA THR A 665 -8.04 21.74 -18.13
C THR A 665 -6.61 21.21 -18.11
N PHE A 666 -6.27 20.33 -19.04
CA PHE A 666 -4.95 19.73 -19.14
C PHE A 666 -4.11 20.49 -20.19
N PRO A 667 -2.96 21.06 -19.82
CA PRO A 667 -2.09 21.72 -20.80
C PRO A 667 -1.50 20.69 -21.77
N TYR A 668 -0.82 21.14 -22.82
CA TYR A 668 -0.13 20.24 -23.75
C TYR A 668 0.72 19.18 -23.00
N PRO A 669 0.56 17.87 -23.32
CA PRO A 669 -0.14 17.30 -24.49
C PRO A 669 -1.61 16.91 -24.27
N GLY A 670 -2.28 17.41 -23.24
CA GLY A 670 -3.56 16.87 -22.77
C GLY A 670 -3.31 15.74 -21.78
N THR A 671 -4.16 14.73 -21.74
CA THR A 671 -3.98 13.61 -20.81
C THR A 671 -4.48 12.28 -21.40
N THR A 672 -3.63 11.26 -21.33
CA THR A 672 -4.02 9.86 -21.58
C THR A 672 -4.52 9.28 -20.26
N PRO A 673 -5.83 8.97 -20.14
CA PRO A 673 -6.36 8.41 -18.90
C PRO A 673 -6.01 6.92 -18.76
N GLY A 674 -5.84 6.48 -17.52
CA GLY A 674 -5.85 5.07 -17.14
C GLY A 674 -6.97 4.81 -16.15
N ILE A 675 -7.54 3.61 -16.14
CA ILE A 675 -8.70 3.29 -15.31
C ILE A 675 -8.40 2.08 -14.43
N SER A 676 -8.77 2.17 -13.16
CA SER A 676 -8.74 1.04 -12.23
C SER A 676 -10.13 0.78 -11.68
N ALA A 677 -10.53 -0.48 -11.62
CA ALA A 677 -11.81 -0.91 -11.07
C ALA A 677 -11.75 -2.35 -10.56
N ASN A 678 -12.73 -2.74 -9.74
CA ASN A 678 -12.98 -4.12 -9.36
C ASN A 678 -14.23 -4.62 -10.11
N GLY A 679 -14.01 -5.21 -11.29
CA GLY A 679 -15.08 -5.42 -12.27
C GLY A 679 -15.65 -4.06 -12.70
N THR A 680 -16.91 -3.79 -12.36
CA THR A 680 -17.56 -2.48 -12.60
C THR A 680 -17.65 -1.59 -11.36
N GLN A 681 -17.14 -2.06 -10.21
CA GLN A 681 -17.20 -1.31 -8.95
C GLN A 681 -15.92 -0.49 -8.75
N ASN A 682 -16.03 0.60 -8.00
CA ASN A 682 -14.91 1.47 -7.65
C ASN A 682 -14.10 1.97 -8.86
N GLY A 683 -14.77 2.29 -9.97
CA GLY A 683 -14.10 2.85 -11.14
C GLY A 683 -13.45 4.19 -10.81
N ILE A 684 -12.14 4.27 -10.97
CA ILE A 684 -11.35 5.49 -10.79
C ILE A 684 -10.66 5.78 -12.11
N VAL A 685 -10.82 7.01 -12.61
CA VAL A 685 -10.09 7.51 -13.78
C VAL A 685 -8.88 8.29 -13.29
N TRP A 686 -7.70 7.84 -13.67
CA TRP A 686 -6.42 8.46 -13.37
C TRP A 686 -5.99 9.30 -14.56
N ALA A 687 -5.50 10.51 -14.28
CA ALA A 687 -5.04 11.43 -15.30
C ALA A 687 -3.81 12.18 -14.83
N LEU A 688 -2.94 12.52 -15.77
CA LEU A 688 -1.70 13.25 -15.53
C LEU A 688 -1.83 14.67 -16.09
N GLU A 689 -1.69 15.67 -15.22
CA GLU A 689 -1.39 17.05 -15.63
C GLU A 689 0.13 17.15 -15.74
N SER A 690 0.64 16.93 -16.96
CA SER A 690 2.06 16.76 -17.20
C SER A 690 2.66 17.90 -18.02
N SER A 691 3.91 18.24 -17.71
CA SER A 691 4.69 19.27 -18.41
C SER A 691 6.18 18.98 -18.28
N LEU A 692 6.95 19.34 -19.31
CA LEU A 692 8.41 19.21 -19.28
C LEU A 692 9.09 20.18 -18.29
N THR A 693 8.43 21.30 -17.96
CA THR A 693 9.06 22.41 -17.23
C THR A 693 8.50 22.62 -15.83
N SER A 694 7.47 21.88 -15.44
CA SER A 694 6.85 21.97 -14.12
C SER A 694 6.55 20.59 -13.54
N ALA A 695 6.38 20.55 -12.22
CA ALA A 695 6.03 19.32 -11.53
C ALA A 695 4.74 18.73 -12.10
N CYS A 696 4.74 17.43 -12.39
CA CYS A 696 3.55 16.71 -12.82
C CYS A 696 2.57 16.57 -11.64
N VAL A 697 1.27 16.57 -11.95
CA VAL A 697 0.21 16.29 -10.97
C VAL A 697 -0.52 15.02 -11.38
N LEU A 698 -0.59 14.05 -10.46
CA LEU A 698 -1.42 12.86 -10.61
C LEU A 698 -2.80 13.17 -10.06
N HIS A 699 -3.83 13.00 -10.87
CA HIS A 699 -5.24 13.15 -10.51
C HIS A 699 -5.95 11.81 -10.48
N ALA A 700 -6.94 11.68 -9.60
CA ALA A 700 -7.86 10.56 -9.55
C ALA A 700 -9.31 11.08 -9.45
N TYR A 701 -10.17 10.62 -10.34
CA TYR A 701 -11.57 11.03 -10.43
C TYR A 701 -12.49 9.83 -10.26
N ASP A 702 -13.68 10.06 -9.70
CA ASP A 702 -14.77 9.09 -9.75
C ASP A 702 -15.19 8.88 -11.21
N ALA A 703 -15.09 7.66 -11.73
CA ALA A 703 -15.40 7.36 -13.12
C ALA A 703 -16.87 7.68 -13.48
N THR A 704 -17.78 7.68 -12.52
CA THR A 704 -19.20 7.99 -12.76
C THR A 704 -19.47 9.50 -12.86
N ASN A 705 -18.56 10.34 -12.38
CA ASN A 705 -18.69 11.79 -12.42
C ASN A 705 -17.32 12.49 -12.25
N LEU A 706 -16.73 12.94 -13.36
CA LEU A 706 -15.42 13.60 -13.37
C LEU A 706 -15.37 14.93 -12.62
N ALA A 707 -16.52 15.53 -12.25
CA ALA A 707 -16.53 16.70 -11.38
C ALA A 707 -16.15 16.36 -9.92
N HIS A 708 -16.13 15.06 -9.57
CA HIS A 708 -15.71 14.57 -8.27
C HIS A 708 -14.27 14.07 -8.33
N GLU A 709 -13.32 14.97 -8.03
CA GLU A 709 -11.92 14.61 -7.82
C GLU A 709 -11.73 13.98 -6.44
N LEU A 710 -11.16 12.77 -6.40
CA LEU A 710 -10.90 12.00 -5.18
C LEU A 710 -9.55 12.38 -4.57
N TYR A 711 -8.57 12.60 -5.43
CA TYR A 711 -7.18 12.85 -5.07
C TYR A 711 -6.49 13.68 -6.15
N ASN A 712 -5.62 14.60 -5.74
CA ASN A 712 -4.50 15.02 -6.57
C ASN A 712 -3.22 15.18 -5.75
N SER A 713 -2.06 14.95 -6.38
CA SER A 713 -0.76 14.98 -5.71
C SER A 713 -0.34 16.37 -5.20
N GLY A 714 -1.07 17.42 -5.55
CA GLY A 714 -0.89 18.78 -5.01
C GLY A 714 -1.63 19.04 -3.69
N GLN A 715 -2.59 18.20 -3.30
CA GLN A 715 -3.44 18.43 -2.12
C GLN A 715 -2.73 18.20 -0.78
N ALA A 716 -1.73 17.31 -0.75
CA ALA A 716 -1.07 16.93 0.49
C ALA A 716 -0.18 18.06 1.04
N ALA A 717 -0.23 18.30 2.35
CA ALA A 717 0.55 19.34 3.00
C ALA A 717 2.07 19.17 2.79
N ASN A 718 2.79 20.29 2.76
CA ASN A 718 4.25 20.34 2.61
C ASN A 718 4.80 19.63 1.36
N ALA A 719 3.99 19.54 0.29
CA ALA A 719 4.36 18.91 -0.97
C ALA A 719 4.81 17.44 -0.82
N ARG A 720 4.23 16.72 0.15
CA ARG A 720 4.53 15.28 0.40
C ARG A 720 4.53 14.45 -0.88
N ASP A 721 3.54 14.70 -1.73
CA ASP A 721 3.27 13.91 -2.92
C ASP A 721 3.90 14.48 -4.20
N SER A 722 4.76 15.50 -4.10
CA SER A 722 5.48 16.05 -5.25
C SER A 722 6.54 15.07 -5.77
N PHE A 723 6.64 14.92 -7.09
CA PHE A 723 7.48 13.89 -7.71
C PHE A 723 8.30 14.35 -8.92
N GLY A 724 8.44 15.67 -9.10
CA GLY A 724 9.29 16.25 -10.14
C GLY A 724 8.56 16.49 -11.46
N ASN A 725 9.33 16.96 -12.46
CA ASN A 725 8.78 17.34 -13.74
C ASN A 725 8.25 16.14 -14.52
N GLY A 726 7.13 16.36 -15.19
CA GLY A 726 6.51 15.34 -16.03
C GLY A 726 7.23 15.16 -17.35
N ASN A 727 6.57 14.38 -18.19
CA ASN A 727 6.97 14.12 -19.56
C ASN A 727 5.78 14.26 -20.52
N LYS A 728 6.01 14.29 -21.83
CA LYS A 728 4.95 14.27 -22.83
C LYS A 728 4.52 12.82 -23.06
N PHE A 729 3.23 12.59 -23.34
CA PHE A 729 2.68 11.32 -23.82
C PHE A 729 2.76 10.13 -22.84
N ILE A 730 3.09 10.41 -21.58
CA ILE A 730 3.11 9.39 -20.54
C ILE A 730 1.70 9.03 -20.09
N THR A 731 1.52 7.78 -19.68
CA THR A 731 0.27 7.24 -19.15
C THR A 731 0.50 6.69 -17.73
N PRO A 732 -0.49 6.77 -16.82
CA PRO A 732 -0.37 6.16 -15.50
C PRO A 732 -0.59 4.64 -15.59
N LEU A 733 0.37 3.86 -15.09
CA LEU A 733 0.19 2.42 -14.87
C LEU A 733 -0.44 2.20 -13.48
N ILE A 734 -1.59 1.53 -13.42
CA ILE A 734 -2.31 1.23 -12.18
C ILE A 734 -2.42 -0.28 -11.98
N VAL A 735 -1.77 -0.78 -10.95
CA VAL A 735 -1.76 -2.22 -10.65
C VAL A 735 -1.39 -2.47 -9.20
N ASN A 736 -2.06 -3.45 -8.59
CA ASN A 736 -1.73 -3.98 -7.27
C ASN A 736 -1.75 -2.92 -6.15
N GLY A 737 -2.75 -2.04 -6.15
CA GLY A 737 -2.85 -1.00 -5.13
C GLY A 737 -1.89 0.17 -5.35
N LYS A 738 -1.22 0.26 -6.51
CA LYS A 738 -0.22 1.27 -6.81
C LYS A 738 -0.46 1.95 -8.15
N VAL A 739 0.00 3.19 -8.23
CA VAL A 739 0.05 3.98 -9.46
C VAL A 739 1.49 4.38 -9.72
N TYR A 740 1.99 4.04 -10.91
CA TYR A 740 3.33 4.32 -11.38
C TYR A 740 3.29 5.43 -12.43
N VAL A 741 4.11 6.47 -12.24
CA VAL A 741 4.12 7.63 -13.12
C VAL A 741 5.53 7.94 -13.58
N ALA A 742 5.76 7.83 -14.89
CA ALA A 742 7.03 8.15 -15.53
C ALA A 742 7.38 9.65 -15.42
N THR A 743 8.68 9.96 -15.35
CA THR A 743 9.23 11.32 -15.28
C THR A 743 10.53 11.40 -16.07
N GLN A 744 11.14 12.60 -16.10
CA GLN A 744 12.45 12.78 -16.73
C GLN A 744 13.62 12.10 -16.01
N THR A 745 13.44 11.62 -14.78
CA THR A 745 14.54 11.09 -13.94
C THR A 745 14.22 9.76 -13.27
N GLY A 746 13.07 9.15 -13.57
CA GLY A 746 12.61 7.95 -12.87
C GLY A 746 11.10 7.76 -12.91
N VAL A 747 10.62 6.85 -12.06
CA VAL A 747 9.19 6.54 -11.91
C VAL A 747 8.75 6.82 -10.49
N ALA A 748 7.73 7.67 -10.34
CA ALA A 748 7.10 7.92 -9.06
C ALA A 748 6.12 6.80 -8.71
N VAL A 749 6.14 6.35 -7.47
CA VAL A 749 5.28 5.26 -6.98
C VAL A 749 4.30 5.82 -5.96
N PHE A 750 3.00 5.66 -6.23
CA PHE A 750 1.90 6.05 -5.35
C PHE A 750 1.14 4.82 -4.86
N GLY A 751 0.48 4.94 -3.72
CA GLY A 751 -0.33 3.87 -3.14
C GLY A 751 -0.90 4.27 -1.78
N LEU A 752 -1.49 3.28 -1.08
CA LEU A 752 -2.01 3.50 0.27
C LEU A 752 -0.87 3.72 1.27
N LEU A 753 -0.98 4.77 2.07
CA LEU A 753 -0.03 5.11 3.11
C LEU A 753 -0.14 4.12 4.28
N PRO A 754 0.97 3.79 4.96
CA PRO A 754 0.94 2.98 6.16
C PRO A 754 0.00 3.59 7.22
N ALA A 755 -0.81 2.76 7.89
CA ALA A 755 -1.62 3.21 9.01
C ALA A 755 -0.71 3.81 10.10
N SER A 756 -0.97 5.07 10.46
CA SER A 756 -0.21 5.85 11.45
C SER A 756 -0.37 5.34 12.87
#